data_AF-A0A7C2E9F9-F1
#
_entry.id   AF-A0A7C2E9F9-F1
#
_cell.length_a   1.000
_cell.length_b   1.000
_cell.length_c   1.000
_cell.angle_alpha   90.00
_cell.angle_beta   90.00
_cell.angle_gamma   90.00
#
_symmetry.space_group_name_H-M   'P 1'
#
loop_
_entity.id
_entity.type
_entity.pdbx_description
1 polymer ?
#
loop_
_entity_poly.entity_id
_entity_poly.type
_entity_poly.pdbx_seq_one_letter_code
_entity_poly.pdbx_strand_id
1 'polypeptide(L)'
;MQQDRFETRSGISVLRTTSTLPYEEGLGHLLAQLDSKRGIYLSSGYEYPGRYSRWDIASVAPPVEIIAFERRLEFRPLNLRGEIFNRLLAPVLEAHPHWEDFEIVGGALRGTLKPLPALFPEEQRSKQPSAFSILRALIEEFAPGQDAHLALIGAFGYDLLFRFDPIPLRKPRLRKKDIHLFLCDDIYFMDRKKEVIERYQYDFEKDGLSTLALARAAEALPEIRPPAPAEIACDHTPEEYMAKVERVREGMRRGDYYEVVLRQTFRTPFPEKPSVLFQRIQVASPSPYEFFLQLGDEQLIGASPEMYVRVEGRRVETCPISGTARRTGDPLRDADNIRDLLASPKEESELTMCTDVDRNDKSRVCVPGSVKVIGRRLIEAYAGVFHTVDHVEGVLAEGFDSLDAFLTHMWSVTMVGAPKKAAALAIEELEADARGWYAGAVGMISLNGDVNTGICIRTVHLENGIAEYSVGATLLYDSVPEAEELETRMKATAFFRAVKGPLAGDDAPVRPRPLPGRGVRLLLVDNEDCFIHTLANYLRQTGAEVTTYRAGFPVRLIKELAPDLILISPGPGRPRDFGVPELVREAARLEVPIFGVCLGLQGVVEAFGGELGVLPYPMHGKPSRVEHRGAGVFEGLPERFKVGRYHSLYAIPERLPACLEVTATSEDGVIMGVRHRELPIEAVQFHPESILTLEQDCGLRLIENVVRLYGRRRKPATR
;
A
#
# COMPACT_ATOMS: atom_id res chain seq x y z
N MET A 1 -16.33 33.47 -13.86
CA MET A 1 -15.59 34.06 -12.73
C MET A 1 -16.61 34.65 -11.79
N GLN A 2 -16.60 34.22 -10.54
CA GLN A 2 -17.51 34.68 -9.47
C GLN A 2 -16.70 35.42 -8.42
N GLN A 3 -17.27 36.48 -7.84
CA GLN A 3 -16.64 37.24 -6.77
C GLN A 3 -17.58 37.34 -5.58
N ASP A 4 -17.06 36.97 -4.41
CA ASP A 4 -17.76 37.07 -3.14
C ASP A 4 -16.88 37.84 -2.15
N ARG A 5 -17.50 38.57 -1.22
CA ARG A 5 -16.80 39.34 -0.19
C ARG A 5 -17.32 38.98 1.19
N PHE A 6 -16.41 38.81 2.13
CA PHE A 6 -16.74 38.66 3.55
C PHE A 6 -15.80 39.52 4.41
N GLU A 7 -16.14 39.71 5.67
CA GLU A 7 -15.33 40.44 6.64
C GLU A 7 -14.86 39.50 7.75
N THR A 8 -13.58 39.64 8.14
CA THR A 8 -13.01 38.94 9.29
C THR A 8 -13.48 39.57 10.61
N ARG A 9 -13.17 38.93 11.75
CA ARG A 9 -13.58 39.45 13.08
C ARG A 9 -13.09 40.86 13.37
N SER A 10 -11.86 41.20 12.96
CA SER A 10 -11.33 42.55 13.15
C SER A 10 -11.74 43.54 12.05
N GLY A 11 -12.52 43.12 11.06
CA GLY A 11 -13.00 43.96 9.95
C GLY A 11 -12.04 44.03 8.75
N ILE A 12 -11.19 43.02 8.53
CA ILE A 12 -10.44 42.89 7.28
C ILE A 12 -11.43 42.40 6.21
N SER A 13 -11.58 43.14 5.14
CA SER A 13 -12.39 42.70 4.02
C SER A 13 -11.61 41.72 3.14
N VAL A 14 -12.19 40.55 2.88
CA VAL A 14 -11.63 39.51 2.02
C VAL A 14 -12.47 39.40 0.76
N LEU A 15 -11.87 39.71 -0.38
CA LEU A 15 -12.44 39.46 -1.70
C LEU A 15 -11.96 38.10 -2.20
N ARG A 16 -12.90 37.17 -2.41
CA ARG A 16 -12.65 35.87 -3.02
C ARG A 16 -13.08 35.91 -4.48
N THR A 17 -12.18 35.56 -5.40
CA THR A 17 -12.48 35.36 -6.82
C THR A 17 -12.34 33.89 -7.17
N THR A 18 -13.44 33.28 -7.64
CA THR A 18 -13.49 31.88 -8.07
C THR A 18 -13.57 31.80 -9.59
N SER A 19 -12.78 30.91 -10.18
CA SER A 19 -12.80 30.62 -11.62
C SER A 19 -12.65 29.13 -11.88
N THR A 20 -13.21 28.66 -12.98
CA THR A 20 -13.10 27.26 -13.42
C THR A 20 -12.12 27.18 -14.58
N LEU A 21 -11.26 26.16 -14.58
CA LEU A 21 -10.33 25.87 -15.67
C LEU A 21 -10.75 24.58 -16.40
N PRO A 22 -10.41 24.42 -17.70
CA PRO A 22 -10.64 23.17 -18.41
C PRO A 22 -9.88 22.01 -17.74
N TYR A 23 -10.58 20.92 -17.44
CA TYR A 23 -9.98 19.75 -16.77
C TYR A 23 -8.80 19.15 -17.55
N GLU A 24 -8.85 19.21 -18.89
CA GLU A 24 -7.80 18.70 -19.78
C GLU A 24 -6.44 19.40 -19.60
N GLU A 25 -6.42 20.63 -19.09
CA GLU A 25 -5.17 21.35 -18.82
C GLU A 25 -4.41 20.77 -17.61
N GLY A 26 -5.13 20.16 -16.68
CA GLY A 26 -4.59 19.63 -15.42
C GLY A 26 -3.80 20.66 -14.61
N LEU A 27 -3.08 20.18 -13.59
CA LEU A 27 -2.22 21.02 -12.72
C LEU A 27 -0.71 20.77 -12.93
N GLY A 28 -0.33 20.01 -13.96
CA GLY A 28 1.08 19.65 -14.20
C GLY A 28 2.01 20.85 -14.45
N HIS A 29 1.48 21.94 -15.00
CA HIS A 29 2.22 23.19 -15.19
C HIS A 29 2.56 23.89 -13.87
N LEU A 30 1.75 23.72 -12.81
CA LEU A 30 2.05 24.23 -11.47
C LEU A 30 3.12 23.37 -10.79
N LEU A 31 3.04 22.05 -10.95
CA LEU A 31 4.05 21.12 -10.47
C LEU A 31 5.45 21.46 -11.01
N ALA A 32 5.57 21.77 -12.31
CA ALA A 32 6.83 22.19 -12.92
C ALA A 32 7.36 23.53 -12.38
N GLN A 33 6.48 24.43 -11.94
CA GLN A 33 6.91 25.70 -11.35
C GLN A 33 7.57 25.53 -9.98
N LEU A 34 7.23 24.47 -9.23
CA LEU A 34 7.83 24.16 -7.92
C LEU A 34 9.32 23.81 -7.99
N ASP A 35 9.86 23.52 -9.18
CA ASP A 35 11.31 23.37 -9.35
C ASP A 35 12.07 24.71 -9.19
N SER A 36 11.36 25.84 -9.27
CA SER A 36 11.97 27.18 -9.28
C SER A 36 11.29 28.18 -8.35
N LYS A 37 10.18 27.82 -7.69
CA LYS A 37 9.37 28.70 -6.86
C LYS A 37 8.85 27.96 -5.64
N ARG A 38 8.74 28.67 -4.51
CA ARG A 38 8.04 28.15 -3.33
C ARG A 38 6.57 27.87 -3.62
N GLY A 39 6.05 26.85 -2.97
CA GLY A 39 4.67 26.43 -3.13
C GLY A 39 4.47 24.97 -2.74
N ILE A 40 3.29 24.47 -3.07
CA ILE A 40 2.82 23.14 -2.68
C ILE A 40 2.11 22.46 -3.85
N TYR A 41 2.19 21.15 -3.86
CA TYR A 41 1.34 20.26 -4.63
C TYR A 41 0.93 19.11 -3.71
N LEU A 42 -0.35 18.97 -3.43
CA LEU A 42 -0.94 17.86 -2.69
C LEU A 42 -1.79 17.04 -3.66
N SER A 43 -1.81 15.73 -3.51
CA SER A 43 -2.61 14.82 -4.34
C SER A 43 -3.13 13.67 -3.49
N SER A 44 -4.30 13.17 -3.85
CA SER A 44 -4.76 11.85 -3.46
C SER A 44 -4.87 10.98 -4.71
N GLY A 45 -3.91 10.07 -4.87
CA GLY A 45 -3.89 9.08 -5.95
C GLY A 45 -4.79 7.89 -5.68
N TYR A 46 -5.34 7.79 -4.47
CA TYR A 46 -6.05 6.62 -3.95
C TYR A 46 -7.54 6.89 -3.76
N GLU A 47 -8.39 5.89 -4.05
CA GLU A 47 -9.82 5.95 -3.75
C GLU A 47 -10.16 4.80 -2.81
N TYR A 48 -10.82 5.13 -1.70
CA TYR A 48 -11.45 4.16 -0.82
C TYR A 48 -12.85 4.68 -0.47
N PRO A 49 -13.92 3.94 -0.78
CA PRO A 49 -15.29 4.39 -0.61
C PRO A 49 -15.56 4.96 0.80
N GLY A 50 -16.07 6.19 0.85
CA GLY A 50 -16.42 6.88 2.10
C GLY A 50 -15.24 7.38 2.94
N ARG A 51 -13.99 7.22 2.48
CA ARG A 51 -12.78 7.63 3.21
C ARG A 51 -11.86 8.53 2.39
N TYR A 52 -11.45 8.08 1.21
CA TYR A 52 -10.53 8.80 0.33
C TYR A 52 -11.16 8.98 -1.06
N SER A 53 -11.10 10.21 -1.55
CA SER A 53 -11.42 10.57 -2.94
C SER A 53 -10.14 10.98 -3.68
N ARG A 54 -10.18 10.98 -5.01
CA ARG A 54 -9.05 11.40 -5.83
C ARG A 54 -9.15 12.89 -6.17
N TRP A 55 -8.10 13.63 -5.85
CA TRP A 55 -8.03 15.08 -6.05
C TRP A 55 -6.58 15.56 -6.16
N ASP A 56 -6.37 16.76 -6.68
CA ASP A 56 -5.10 17.49 -6.61
C ASP A 56 -5.35 18.91 -6.08
N ILE A 57 -4.43 19.41 -5.27
CA ILE A 57 -4.44 20.79 -4.75
C ILE A 57 -3.06 21.39 -4.99
N ALA A 58 -2.99 22.56 -5.62
CA ALA A 58 -1.72 23.20 -5.92
C ALA A 58 -1.77 24.71 -5.64
N SER A 59 -0.67 25.25 -5.16
CA SER A 59 -0.48 26.69 -4.97
C SER A 59 0.99 27.03 -5.15
N VAL A 60 1.26 28.14 -5.84
CA VAL A 60 2.61 28.65 -6.12
C VAL A 60 2.67 30.12 -5.76
N ALA A 61 3.88 30.62 -5.44
CA ALA A 61 4.07 32.03 -5.06
C ALA A 61 3.29 32.47 -3.80
N PRO A 62 3.31 31.69 -2.70
CA PRO A 62 2.59 32.07 -1.49
C PRO A 62 3.08 33.42 -0.95
N PRO A 63 2.19 34.30 -0.47
CA PRO A 63 2.56 35.61 0.07
C PRO A 63 3.33 35.53 1.38
N VAL A 64 3.05 34.56 2.25
CA VAL A 64 3.63 34.44 3.59
C VAL A 64 4.02 32.99 3.86
N GLU A 65 5.19 32.81 4.47
CA GLU A 65 5.55 31.56 5.14
C GLU A 65 5.53 31.73 6.66
N ILE A 66 5.08 30.70 7.37
CA ILE A 66 5.02 30.65 8.81
C ILE A 66 6.00 29.57 9.26
N ILE A 67 7.07 30.00 9.95
CA ILE A 67 8.13 29.12 10.42
C ILE A 67 8.13 29.15 11.95
N ALA A 68 8.09 27.97 12.58
CA ALA A 68 8.32 27.85 14.01
C ALA A 68 9.53 26.97 14.30
N PHE A 69 10.26 27.32 15.34
CA PHE A 69 11.32 26.47 15.90
C PHE A 69 11.44 26.73 17.39
N GLU A 70 11.37 25.67 18.19
CA GLU A 70 11.32 25.72 19.64
C GLU A 70 10.17 26.62 20.16
N ARG A 71 10.50 27.84 20.60
CA ARG A 71 9.54 28.86 21.07
C ARG A 71 9.44 30.04 20.12
N ARG A 72 10.24 30.08 19.06
CA ARG A 72 10.22 31.16 18.09
C ARG A 72 9.19 30.86 17.02
N LEU A 73 8.44 31.89 16.64
CA LEU A 73 7.48 31.84 15.55
C LEU A 73 7.69 33.09 14.70
N GLU A 74 7.72 32.91 13.38
CA GLU A 74 7.92 33.98 12.41
C GLU A 74 6.91 33.83 11.27
N PHE A 75 6.17 34.89 10.97
CA PHE A 75 5.39 35.09 9.76
C PHE A 75 6.25 35.93 8.81
N ARG A 76 6.91 35.30 7.85
CA ARG A 76 7.82 35.97 6.92
C ARG A 76 7.10 36.30 5.61
N PRO A 77 7.08 37.58 5.18
CA PRO A 77 6.55 37.93 3.88
C PRO A 77 7.51 37.45 2.79
N LEU A 78 6.97 36.84 1.75
CA LEU A 78 7.71 36.36 0.57
C LEU A 78 7.58 37.29 -0.64
N ASN A 79 6.64 38.23 -0.58
CA ASN A 79 6.41 39.26 -1.58
C ASN A 79 5.63 40.44 -0.97
N LEU A 80 5.38 41.49 -1.76
CA LEU A 80 4.66 42.69 -1.31
C LEU A 80 3.25 42.40 -0.78
N ARG A 81 2.56 41.38 -1.31
CA ARG A 81 1.24 40.97 -0.80
C ARG A 81 1.37 40.43 0.62
N GLY A 82 2.43 39.65 0.89
CA GLY A 82 2.78 39.17 2.22
C GLY A 82 3.07 40.29 3.21
N GLU A 83 3.80 41.33 2.80
CA GLU A 83 4.08 42.48 3.66
C GLU A 83 2.77 43.19 4.08
N ILE A 84 1.85 43.38 3.13
CA ILE A 84 0.54 43.98 3.41
C ILE A 84 -0.29 43.06 4.31
N PHE A 85 -0.35 41.76 4.00
CA PHE A 85 -1.08 40.78 4.81
C PHE A 85 -0.58 40.76 6.26
N ASN A 86 0.74 40.74 6.46
CA ASN A 86 1.34 40.81 7.79
C ASN A 86 0.97 42.12 8.51
N ARG A 87 0.97 43.27 7.82
CA ARG A 87 0.55 44.54 8.43
C ARG A 87 -0.93 44.54 8.84
N LEU A 88 -1.79 43.91 8.05
CA LEU A 88 -3.21 43.75 8.38
C LEU A 88 -3.41 42.87 9.62
N LEU A 89 -2.59 41.82 9.78
CA LEU A 89 -2.65 40.89 10.90
C LEU A 89 -1.91 41.33 12.15
N ALA A 90 -0.94 42.23 12.05
CA ALA A 90 -0.09 42.61 13.17
C ALA A 90 -0.90 42.99 14.43
N PRO A 91 -1.97 43.82 14.37
CA PRO A 91 -2.74 44.18 15.56
C PRO A 91 -3.49 42.99 16.18
N VAL A 92 -3.85 41.98 15.38
CA VAL A 92 -4.54 40.77 15.84
C VAL A 92 -3.58 39.86 16.59
N LEU A 93 -2.37 39.68 16.06
CA LEU A 93 -1.39 38.74 16.62
C LEU A 93 -0.59 39.34 17.77
N GLU A 94 -0.24 40.62 17.73
CA GLU A 94 0.55 41.31 18.77
C GLU A 94 -0.12 41.25 20.14
N ALA A 95 -1.45 41.37 20.18
CA ALA A 95 -2.23 41.37 21.41
C ALA A 95 -2.34 39.99 22.08
N HIS A 96 -1.85 38.92 21.44
CA HIS A 96 -2.07 37.56 21.93
C HIS A 96 -1.26 37.29 23.22
N PRO A 97 -1.89 36.77 24.30
CA PRO A 97 -1.26 36.69 25.63
C PRO A 97 -0.13 35.66 25.73
N HIS A 98 0.07 34.80 24.74
CA HIS A 98 1.11 33.77 24.75
C HIS A 98 2.48 34.24 24.25
N TRP A 99 2.60 35.48 23.76
CA TRP A 99 3.90 36.07 23.47
C TRP A 99 4.65 36.40 24.77
N GLU A 100 5.93 36.02 24.82
CA GLU A 100 6.92 36.56 25.76
C GLU A 100 7.52 37.85 25.18
N ASP A 101 7.84 37.83 23.89
CA ASP A 101 8.21 39.00 23.09
C ASP A 101 7.54 38.92 21.71
N PHE A 102 7.34 40.08 21.10
CA PHE A 102 6.82 40.24 19.75
C PHE A 102 7.45 41.48 19.12
N GLU A 103 7.89 41.35 17.87
CA GLU A 103 8.47 42.44 17.10
C GLU A 103 8.09 42.34 15.62
N ILE A 104 8.12 43.50 14.95
CA ILE A 104 7.92 43.62 13.51
C ILE A 104 9.21 44.09 12.89
N VAL A 105 9.86 43.25 12.09
CA VAL A 105 11.17 43.54 11.48
C VAL A 105 11.12 43.23 9.99
N GLY A 106 11.35 44.24 9.14
CA GLY A 106 11.34 44.06 7.69
C GLY A 106 10.01 43.51 7.15
N GLY A 107 8.88 43.85 7.78
CA GLY A 107 7.56 43.32 7.42
C GLY A 107 7.27 41.91 7.94
N ALA A 108 8.24 41.23 8.56
CA ALA A 108 8.01 39.96 9.25
C ALA A 108 7.45 40.20 10.66
N LEU A 109 6.44 39.41 11.05
CA LEU A 109 5.93 39.35 12.42
C LEU A 109 6.64 38.20 13.12
N ARG A 110 7.43 38.48 14.16
CA ARG A 110 8.18 37.42 14.84
C ARG A 110 8.23 37.64 16.34
N GLY A 111 8.34 36.55 17.09
CA GLY A 111 8.44 36.63 18.54
C GLY A 111 8.78 35.30 19.17
N THR A 112 9.02 35.35 20.47
CA THR A 112 9.18 34.16 21.32
C THR A 112 7.92 33.93 22.14
N LEU A 113 7.47 32.68 22.19
CA LEU A 113 6.33 32.23 22.98
C LEU A 113 6.74 31.98 24.44
N LYS A 114 5.83 32.26 25.37
CA LYS A 114 5.99 31.95 26.80
C LYS A 114 6.32 30.46 27.00
N PRO A 115 7.12 30.11 28.01
CA PRO A 115 7.38 28.72 28.34
C PRO A 115 6.10 28.03 28.81
N LEU A 116 6.09 26.70 28.70
CA LEU A 116 5.03 25.87 29.27
C LEU A 116 4.98 26.08 30.80
N PRO A 117 3.81 26.37 31.40
CA PRO A 117 3.70 26.48 32.85
C PRO A 117 4.11 25.17 33.54
N ALA A 118 4.68 25.27 34.74
CA ALA A 118 5.14 24.10 35.49
C ALA A 118 3.99 23.16 35.90
N LEU A 119 2.80 23.71 36.16
CA LEU A 119 1.61 22.97 36.59
C LEU A 119 0.37 23.51 35.88
N PHE A 120 -0.39 22.61 35.27
CA PHE A 120 -1.70 22.87 34.66
C PHE A 120 -2.47 21.53 34.56
N PRO A 121 -3.82 21.55 34.49
CA PRO A 121 -4.61 20.35 34.24
C PRO A 121 -4.33 19.75 32.86
N GLU A 122 -4.26 18.43 32.76
CA GLU A 122 -3.89 17.72 31.52
C GLU A 122 -4.86 17.98 30.36
N GLU A 123 -6.13 18.26 30.69
CA GLU A 123 -7.19 18.65 29.75
C GLU A 123 -6.93 20.01 29.11
N GLN A 124 -6.07 20.84 29.72
CA GLN A 124 -5.67 22.15 29.18
C GLN A 124 -4.36 22.09 28.40
N ARG A 125 -3.73 20.92 28.23
CA ARG A 125 -2.39 20.80 27.61
C ARG A 125 -2.34 21.40 26.19
N SER A 126 -3.35 21.15 25.36
CA SER A 126 -3.43 21.69 23.99
C SER A 126 -3.68 23.20 23.92
N LYS A 127 -4.05 23.82 25.05
CA LYS A 127 -4.32 25.25 25.17
C LYS A 127 -3.13 26.04 25.72
N GLN A 128 -2.03 25.38 26.07
CA GLN A 128 -0.85 26.04 26.60
C GLN A 128 -0.08 26.83 25.52
N PRO A 129 0.78 27.81 25.91
CA PRO A 129 1.59 28.60 24.99
C PRO A 129 2.37 27.75 23.98
N SER A 130 2.01 27.90 22.70
CA SER A 130 2.60 27.18 21.57
C SER A 130 2.33 27.90 20.25
N ALA A 131 3.04 27.53 19.18
CA ALA A 131 2.77 28.09 17.85
C ALA A 131 1.31 27.90 17.43
N PHE A 132 0.70 26.78 17.82
CA PHE A 132 -0.71 26.48 17.55
C PHE A 132 -1.68 27.47 18.20
N SER A 133 -1.33 28.09 19.33
CA SER A 133 -2.18 29.14 19.90
C SER A 133 -2.23 30.41 19.03
N ILE A 134 -1.13 30.72 18.34
CA ILE A 134 -1.08 31.85 17.39
C ILE A 134 -1.79 31.49 16.08
N LEU A 135 -1.60 30.25 15.59
CA LEU A 135 -2.35 29.74 14.44
C LEU A 135 -3.85 29.72 14.71
N ARG A 136 -4.27 29.37 15.93
CA ARG A 136 -5.66 29.43 16.38
C ARG A 136 -6.23 30.84 16.30
N ALA A 137 -5.49 31.85 16.78
CA ALA A 137 -5.90 33.24 16.67
C ALA A 137 -6.10 33.68 15.21
N LEU A 138 -5.25 33.20 14.30
CA LEU A 138 -5.42 33.42 12.86
C LEU A 138 -6.69 32.75 12.32
N ILE A 139 -6.93 31.47 12.61
CA ILE A 139 -8.15 30.76 12.18
C ILE A 139 -9.40 31.48 12.70
N GLU A 140 -9.38 31.86 13.97
CA GLU A 140 -10.48 32.60 14.61
C GLU A 140 -10.77 33.94 13.94
N GLU A 141 -9.74 34.67 13.51
CA GLU A 141 -9.90 35.93 12.78
C GLU A 141 -10.72 35.72 11.48
N PHE A 142 -10.45 34.64 10.74
CA PHE A 142 -11.09 34.32 9.47
C PHE A 142 -12.37 33.48 9.57
N ALA A 143 -12.71 32.97 10.76
CA ALA A 143 -13.87 32.12 11.00
C ALA A 143 -15.22 32.65 10.44
N PRO A 144 -15.55 33.97 10.47
CA PRO A 144 -16.81 34.47 9.91
C PRO A 144 -17.01 34.19 8.42
N GLY A 145 -15.92 34.05 7.65
CA GLY A 145 -15.99 33.74 6.23
C GLY A 145 -16.43 32.31 5.92
N GLN A 146 -16.26 31.39 6.88
CA GLN A 146 -16.50 29.94 6.72
C GLN A 146 -15.91 29.36 5.41
N ASP A 147 -14.78 29.90 4.97
CA ASP A 147 -14.14 29.49 3.72
C ASP A 147 -13.23 28.28 3.93
N ALA A 148 -13.58 27.16 3.30
CA ALA A 148 -12.82 25.91 3.40
C ALA A 148 -11.58 25.84 2.50
N HIS A 149 -11.41 26.78 1.57
CA HIS A 149 -10.38 26.75 0.53
C HIS A 149 -9.20 27.68 0.83
N LEU A 150 -9.39 28.78 1.57
CA LEU A 150 -8.28 29.56 2.09
C LEU A 150 -7.61 28.79 3.23
N ALA A 151 -6.34 28.40 3.04
CA ALA A 151 -5.68 27.47 3.95
C ALA A 151 -4.20 27.81 4.20
N LEU A 152 -3.71 27.32 5.34
CA LEU A 152 -2.30 27.15 5.64
C LEU A 152 -1.87 25.74 5.25
N ILE A 153 -0.89 25.61 4.36
CA ILE A 153 -0.45 24.32 3.84
C ILE A 153 1.04 24.14 4.04
N GLY A 154 1.45 22.99 4.58
CA GLY A 154 2.86 22.66 4.73
C GLY A 154 3.10 21.47 5.64
N ALA A 155 4.18 21.53 6.44
CA ALA A 155 4.63 20.42 7.26
C ALA A 155 4.87 20.81 8.72
N PHE A 156 4.80 19.78 9.56
CA PHE A 156 4.96 19.79 11.01
C PHE A 156 6.01 18.73 11.37
N GLY A 157 7.11 19.14 11.98
CA GLY A 157 8.24 18.29 12.35
C GLY A 157 8.01 17.53 13.65
N TYR A 158 8.70 16.39 13.78
CA TYR A 158 8.61 15.49 14.93
C TYR A 158 8.87 16.18 16.27
N ASP A 159 9.84 17.09 16.31
CA ASP A 159 10.30 17.75 17.53
C ASP A 159 9.24 18.68 18.16
N LEU A 160 8.14 18.99 17.45
CA LEU A 160 6.95 19.60 18.06
C LEU A 160 6.41 18.81 19.25
N LEU A 161 6.60 17.47 19.24
CA LEU A 161 6.22 16.61 20.36
C LEU A 161 6.82 17.11 21.66
N PHE A 162 8.06 17.60 21.66
CA PHE A 162 8.75 18.00 22.89
C PHE A 162 8.26 19.34 23.44
N ARG A 163 7.47 20.10 22.65
CA ARG A 163 6.72 21.26 23.13
C ARG A 163 5.45 20.84 23.87
N PHE A 164 4.86 19.73 23.47
CA PHE A 164 3.64 19.17 24.07
C PHE A 164 3.97 18.25 25.25
N ASP A 165 4.93 17.34 25.10
CA ASP A 165 5.47 16.40 26.09
C ASP A 165 6.99 16.59 26.26
N PRO A 166 7.43 17.51 27.13
CA PRO A 166 8.85 17.78 27.32
C PRO A 166 9.63 16.55 27.82
N ILE A 167 10.75 16.29 27.15
CA ILE A 167 11.76 15.28 27.51
C ILE A 167 13.17 15.90 27.49
N PRO A 168 14.16 15.31 28.17
CA PRO A 168 15.56 15.70 28.02
C PRO A 168 16.06 15.39 26.60
N LEU A 169 16.54 16.42 25.89
CA LEU A 169 17.12 16.28 24.56
C LEU A 169 18.60 15.90 24.67
N ARG A 170 19.05 14.94 23.86
CA ARG A 170 20.45 14.43 23.81
C ARG A 170 21.14 14.70 22.48
N LYS A 171 20.39 14.93 21.41
CA LYS A 171 20.92 15.07 20.05
C LYS A 171 21.01 16.53 19.60
N PRO A 172 21.94 16.87 18.70
CA PRO A 172 21.97 18.19 18.08
C PRO A 172 20.78 18.37 17.12
N ARG A 173 20.10 19.51 17.22
CA ARG A 173 19.08 19.93 16.24
C ARG A 173 19.76 20.85 15.24
N LEU A 174 20.33 20.25 14.20
CA LEU A 174 21.02 21.00 13.14
C LEU A 174 20.04 21.78 12.26
N ARG A 175 18.80 21.29 12.14
CA ARG A 175 17.70 21.89 11.37
C ARG A 175 16.81 22.70 12.31
N LYS A 176 16.48 23.94 11.91
CA LYS A 176 15.78 24.94 12.73
C LYS A 176 14.34 25.19 12.28
N LYS A 177 13.57 24.13 12.01
CA LYS A 177 12.16 24.23 11.61
C LYS A 177 11.37 23.05 12.18
N ASP A 178 10.41 23.36 13.04
CA ASP A 178 9.41 22.44 13.59
C ASP A 178 8.05 22.63 12.89
N ILE A 179 7.79 23.81 12.32
CA ILE A 179 6.63 24.10 11.48
C ILE A 179 7.12 24.89 10.27
N HIS A 180 6.64 24.55 9.08
CA HIS A 180 6.77 25.39 7.88
C HIS A 180 5.46 25.32 7.09
N LEU A 181 4.68 26.40 7.15
CA LEU A 181 3.39 26.52 6.46
C LEU A 181 3.42 27.70 5.49
N PHE A 182 2.67 27.61 4.40
CA PHE A 182 2.39 28.71 3.51
C PHE A 182 0.94 29.14 3.64
N LEU A 183 0.70 30.45 3.64
CA LEU A 183 -0.64 30.96 3.33
C LEU A 183 -0.85 30.89 1.82
N CYS A 184 -1.85 30.15 1.36
CA CYS A 184 -2.14 29.98 -0.07
C CYS A 184 -3.29 30.90 -0.51
N ASP A 185 -2.95 32.11 -0.99
CA ASP A 185 -3.93 33.11 -1.47
C ASP A 185 -4.29 32.97 -2.97
N ASP A 186 -3.67 32.02 -3.67
CA ASP A 186 -3.96 31.60 -5.04
C ASP A 186 -3.79 30.08 -5.11
N ILE A 187 -4.92 29.38 -5.12
CA ILE A 187 -4.97 27.94 -4.90
C ILE A 187 -5.92 27.27 -5.89
N TYR A 188 -5.51 26.11 -6.39
CA TYR A 188 -6.22 25.31 -7.37
C TYR A 188 -6.67 24.02 -6.72
N PHE A 189 -7.94 23.66 -6.91
CA PHE A 189 -8.55 22.42 -6.47
C PHE A 189 -9.03 21.67 -7.72
N MET A 190 -8.52 20.47 -7.92
CA MET A 190 -8.91 19.56 -9.00
C MET A 190 -9.62 18.35 -8.39
N ASP A 191 -10.92 18.22 -8.65
CA ASP A 191 -11.69 17.04 -8.30
C ASP A 191 -11.68 16.09 -9.50
N ARG A 192 -10.93 14.98 -9.38
CA ARG A 192 -10.76 14.02 -10.48
C ARG A 192 -12.03 13.21 -10.77
N LYS A 193 -12.98 13.18 -9.83
CA LYS A 193 -14.23 12.45 -9.97
C LYS A 193 -15.30 13.29 -10.63
N LYS A 194 -15.35 14.58 -10.30
CA LYS A 194 -16.25 15.56 -10.94
C LYS A 194 -15.69 16.09 -12.26
N GLU A 195 -14.40 15.86 -12.53
CA GLU A 195 -13.68 16.39 -13.68
C GLU A 195 -13.73 17.93 -13.72
N VAL A 196 -13.50 18.55 -12.57
CA VAL A 196 -13.56 20.01 -12.40
C VAL A 196 -12.25 20.52 -11.81
N ILE A 197 -11.75 21.62 -12.34
CA ILE A 197 -10.67 22.42 -11.75
C ILE A 197 -11.24 23.78 -11.36
N GLU A 198 -11.15 24.12 -10.08
CA GLU A 198 -11.50 25.43 -9.54
C GLU A 198 -10.25 26.12 -9.02
N ARG A 199 -10.15 27.42 -9.31
CA ARG A 199 -9.12 28.29 -8.78
C ARG A 199 -9.77 29.35 -7.90
N TYR A 200 -9.21 29.49 -6.69
CA TYR A 200 -9.63 30.47 -5.70
C TYR A 200 -8.50 31.47 -5.47
N GLN A 201 -8.82 32.75 -5.62
CA GLN A 201 -7.90 33.86 -5.41
C GLN A 201 -8.44 34.78 -4.34
N TYR A 202 -7.59 35.15 -3.39
CA TYR A 202 -7.96 35.99 -2.25
C TYR A 202 -7.24 37.32 -2.32
N ASP A 203 -7.95 38.39 -1.98
CA ASP A 203 -7.41 39.72 -1.79
C ASP A 203 -7.92 40.31 -0.48
N PHE A 204 -7.03 40.98 0.26
CA PHE A 204 -7.27 41.45 1.63
C PHE A 204 -7.19 42.97 1.67
N GLU A 205 -8.13 43.61 2.36
CA GLU A 205 -8.20 45.07 2.45
C GLU A 205 -8.70 45.56 3.80
N LYS A 206 -8.03 46.57 4.35
CA LYS A 206 -8.48 47.33 5.53
C LYS A 206 -7.72 48.64 5.64
N ASP A 207 -8.39 49.72 6.05
CA ASP A 207 -7.77 51.01 6.41
C ASP A 207 -6.78 51.55 5.34
N GLY A 208 -7.11 51.37 4.05
CA GLY A 208 -6.29 51.82 2.92
C GLY A 208 -5.11 50.91 2.54
N LEU A 209 -4.87 49.84 3.30
CA LEU A 209 -3.99 48.73 2.90
C LEU A 209 -4.79 47.73 2.08
N SER A 210 -4.31 47.38 0.89
CA SER A 210 -5.00 46.42 0.02
C SER A 210 -3.99 45.58 -0.77
N THR A 211 -4.24 44.28 -0.88
CA THR A 211 -3.51 43.41 -1.82
C THR A 211 -4.12 43.43 -3.22
N LEU A 212 -5.29 44.05 -3.39
CA LEU A 212 -5.99 44.09 -4.67
C LEU A 212 -5.11 44.69 -5.76
N ALA A 213 -5.15 44.09 -6.95
CA ALA A 213 -4.35 44.46 -8.12
C ALA A 213 -2.82 44.33 -7.96
N LEU A 214 -2.31 43.83 -6.83
CA LEU A 214 -0.90 43.48 -6.70
C LEU A 214 -0.60 42.14 -7.38
N ALA A 215 0.55 42.08 -8.05
CA ALA A 215 1.03 40.87 -8.70
C ALA A 215 1.30 39.76 -7.68
N ARG A 216 0.87 38.53 -8.00
CA ARG A 216 1.19 37.30 -7.27
C ARG A 216 2.57 36.80 -7.71
N ALA A 217 3.59 37.58 -7.36
CA ALA A 217 4.98 37.33 -7.75
C ALA A 217 5.67 36.33 -6.82
N ALA A 218 6.58 35.52 -7.36
CA ALA A 218 7.50 34.68 -6.61
C ALA A 218 8.94 35.07 -6.90
N GLU A 219 9.77 35.08 -5.87
CA GLU A 219 11.22 35.06 -6.03
C GLU A 219 11.65 33.70 -6.58
N ALA A 220 12.57 33.71 -7.56
CA ALA A 220 13.14 32.50 -8.10
C ALA A 220 14.09 31.85 -7.09
N LEU A 221 13.98 30.54 -6.92
CA LEU A 221 14.89 29.77 -6.09
C LEU A 221 16.27 29.68 -6.75
N PRO A 222 17.36 29.68 -5.94
CA PRO A 222 18.69 29.44 -6.47
C PRO A 222 18.76 28.03 -7.07
N GLU A 223 19.46 27.91 -8.20
CA GLU A 223 19.71 26.61 -8.80
C GLU A 223 20.67 25.80 -7.92
N ILE A 224 20.18 24.68 -7.38
CA ILE A 224 21.00 23.76 -6.59
C ILE A 224 21.84 22.92 -7.55
N ARG A 225 23.16 22.91 -7.35
CA ARG A 225 24.07 21.99 -8.05
C ARG A 225 24.20 20.71 -7.25
N PRO A 226 23.57 19.61 -7.67
CA PRO A 226 23.60 18.37 -6.93
C PRO A 226 25.03 17.77 -6.93
N PRO A 227 25.44 17.08 -5.86
CA PRO A 227 26.68 16.32 -5.84
C PRO A 227 26.67 15.21 -6.91
N ALA A 228 27.87 14.70 -7.24
CA ALA A 228 27.99 13.57 -8.16
C ALA A 228 27.20 12.35 -7.64
N PRO A 229 26.58 11.55 -8.52
CA PRO A 229 25.87 10.34 -8.12
C PRO A 229 26.76 9.43 -7.27
N ALA A 230 26.20 8.91 -6.18
CA ALA A 230 26.88 8.00 -5.27
C ALA A 230 25.96 6.84 -4.87
N GLU A 231 26.53 5.76 -4.34
CA GLU A 231 25.73 4.68 -3.77
C GLU A 231 24.86 5.16 -2.61
N ILE A 232 23.74 4.46 -2.38
CA ILE A 232 22.83 4.77 -1.29
C ILE A 232 23.50 4.36 0.02
N ALA A 233 23.81 5.34 0.86
CA ALA A 233 24.35 5.12 2.19
C ALA A 233 23.22 4.93 3.20
N CYS A 234 23.46 4.12 4.23
CA CYS A 234 22.59 3.96 5.40
C CYS A 234 23.33 4.51 6.63
N ASP A 235 22.60 5.06 7.58
CA ASP A 235 23.13 5.53 8.87
C ASP A 235 23.56 4.40 9.82
N HIS A 236 23.20 3.15 9.49
CA HIS A 236 23.57 1.95 10.25
C HIS A 236 23.93 0.79 9.32
N THR A 237 24.78 -0.11 9.83
CA THR A 237 24.89 -1.48 9.35
C THR A 237 23.69 -2.32 9.80
N PRO A 238 23.35 -3.42 9.10
CA PRO A 238 22.29 -4.33 9.53
C PRO A 238 22.47 -4.80 10.98
N GLU A 239 23.70 -5.15 11.37
CA GLU A 239 24.05 -5.64 12.70
C GLU A 239 23.83 -4.58 13.80
N GLU A 240 24.14 -3.31 13.50
CA GLU A 240 23.88 -2.20 14.43
C GLU A 240 22.39 -1.96 14.62
N TYR A 241 21.57 -2.07 13.57
CA TYR A 241 20.11 -1.95 13.71
C TYR A 241 19.55 -3.11 14.54
N MET A 242 19.96 -4.35 14.26
CA MET A 242 19.55 -5.53 15.02
C MET A 242 19.91 -5.42 16.51
N ALA A 243 21.09 -4.88 16.83
CA ALA A 243 21.48 -4.63 18.22
C ALA A 243 20.58 -3.61 18.93
N LYS A 244 20.05 -2.61 18.21
CA LYS A 244 19.06 -1.67 18.77
C LYS A 244 17.73 -2.35 19.03
N VAL A 245 17.30 -3.25 18.14
CA VAL A 245 16.08 -4.05 18.36
C VAL A 245 16.18 -4.85 19.65
N GLU A 246 17.30 -5.54 19.88
CA GLU A 246 17.55 -6.26 21.13
C GLU A 246 17.52 -5.36 22.37
N ARG A 247 18.10 -4.16 22.27
CA ARG A 247 18.09 -3.19 23.37
C ARG A 247 16.68 -2.69 23.70
N VAL A 248 15.83 -2.53 22.69
CA VAL A 248 14.40 -2.20 22.85
C VAL A 248 13.64 -3.38 23.50
N ARG A 249 13.86 -4.62 23.03
CA ARG A 249 13.24 -5.81 23.61
C ARG A 249 13.58 -5.98 25.09
N GLU A 250 14.83 -5.70 25.46
CA GLU A 250 15.26 -5.72 26.86
C GLU A 250 14.58 -4.61 27.70
N GLY A 251 14.37 -3.42 27.12
CA GLY A 251 13.57 -2.36 27.76
C GLY A 251 12.11 -2.78 27.99
N MET A 252 11.50 -3.44 27.01
CA MET A 252 10.13 -3.99 27.14
C MET A 252 10.06 -5.06 28.23
N ARG A 253 11.05 -5.95 28.29
CA ARG A 253 11.13 -7.00 29.32
C ARG A 253 11.17 -6.42 30.74
N ARG A 254 11.77 -5.24 30.92
CA ARG A 254 11.78 -4.51 32.20
C ARG A 254 10.49 -3.76 32.50
N GLY A 255 9.65 -3.54 31.48
CA GLY A 255 8.43 -2.75 31.59
C GLY A 255 8.64 -1.25 31.37
N ASP A 256 9.70 -0.84 30.68
CA ASP A 256 9.97 0.58 30.40
C ASP A 256 8.96 1.15 29.38
N TYR A 257 8.52 0.32 28.43
CA TYR A 257 7.56 0.59 27.37
C TYR A 257 7.07 -0.75 26.78
N TYR A 258 6.01 -0.74 25.98
CA TYR A 258 5.46 -1.94 25.34
C TYR A 258 5.76 -1.99 23.83
N GLU A 259 5.92 -0.83 23.21
CA GLU A 259 6.14 -0.65 21.78
C GLU A 259 7.09 0.54 21.56
N VAL A 260 8.04 0.42 20.63
CA VAL A 260 8.89 1.53 20.17
C VAL A 260 9.11 1.41 18.68
N VAL A 261 9.01 2.53 17.96
CA VAL A 261 9.31 2.56 16.52
C VAL A 261 10.68 3.18 16.32
N LEU A 262 11.64 2.41 15.81
CA LEU A 262 12.99 2.90 15.49
C LEU A 262 13.21 3.01 13.99
N ARG A 263 13.85 4.10 13.55
CA ARG A 263 14.15 4.35 12.14
C ARG A 263 15.57 3.96 11.72
N GLN A 264 15.71 3.75 10.42
CA GLN A 264 16.95 3.85 9.65
C GLN A 264 16.81 4.98 8.63
N THR A 265 17.93 5.56 8.22
CA THR A 265 17.98 6.69 7.28
C THR A 265 18.87 6.36 6.09
N PHE A 266 18.31 6.43 4.89
CA PHE A 266 19.02 6.26 3.63
C PHE A 266 19.32 7.61 3.00
N ARG A 267 20.52 7.79 2.44
CA ARG A 267 20.95 9.04 1.81
C ARG A 267 21.61 8.78 0.46
N THR A 268 21.31 9.61 -0.53
CA THR A 268 22.00 9.60 -1.83
C THR A 268 21.89 10.96 -2.52
N PRO A 269 22.90 11.39 -3.30
CA PRO A 269 22.77 12.54 -4.20
C PRO A 269 21.67 12.30 -5.25
N PHE A 270 20.82 13.29 -5.48
CA PHE A 270 19.77 13.24 -6.50
C PHE A 270 19.97 14.36 -7.52
N PRO A 271 20.44 14.04 -8.75
CA PRO A 271 20.86 15.06 -9.70
C PRO A 271 19.75 15.65 -10.58
N GLU A 272 18.53 15.11 -10.49
CA GLU A 272 17.41 15.53 -11.32
C GLU A 272 16.51 16.55 -10.58
N LYS A 273 15.50 17.05 -11.30
CA LYS A 273 14.55 18.01 -10.74
C LYS A 273 13.66 17.36 -9.66
N PRO A 274 13.37 18.07 -8.55
CA PRO A 274 12.43 17.62 -7.52
C PRO A 274 11.07 17.14 -8.07
N SER A 275 10.51 17.84 -9.06
CA SER A 275 9.24 17.46 -9.69
C SER A 275 9.26 16.07 -10.34
N VAL A 276 10.40 15.66 -10.91
CA VAL A 276 10.59 14.32 -11.51
C VAL A 276 10.55 13.25 -10.43
N LEU A 277 11.15 13.51 -9.26
CA LEU A 277 11.11 12.59 -8.14
C LEU A 277 9.69 12.38 -7.64
N PHE A 278 8.91 13.46 -7.50
CA PHE A 278 7.51 13.40 -7.11
C PHE A 278 6.69 12.53 -8.07
N GLN A 279 6.81 12.76 -9.38
CA GLN A 279 6.11 11.96 -10.40
C GLN A 279 6.47 10.47 -10.33
N ARG A 280 7.76 10.14 -10.14
CA ARG A 280 8.20 8.73 -9.97
C ARG A 280 7.58 8.10 -8.74
N ILE A 281 7.51 8.82 -7.62
CA ILE A 281 6.91 8.34 -6.37
C ILE A 281 5.40 8.13 -6.54
N GLN A 282 4.68 9.05 -7.18
CA GLN A 282 3.25 8.92 -7.45
C GLN A 282 2.93 7.67 -8.29
N VAL A 283 3.74 7.38 -9.31
CA VAL A 283 3.55 6.18 -10.16
C VAL A 283 3.91 4.91 -9.40
N ALA A 284 4.99 4.93 -8.63
CA ALA A 284 5.49 3.75 -7.94
C ALA A 284 4.62 3.34 -6.72
N SER A 285 4.03 4.31 -6.02
CA SER A 285 3.27 4.08 -4.79
C SER A 285 2.10 5.06 -4.62
N PRO A 286 1.05 5.00 -5.45
CA PRO A 286 -0.16 5.81 -5.28
C PRO A 286 -0.72 5.69 -3.86
N SER A 287 -0.98 6.83 -3.23
CA SER A 287 -1.35 6.91 -1.81
C SER A 287 -2.40 7.99 -1.54
N PRO A 288 -3.13 7.92 -0.41
CA PRO A 288 -4.10 8.94 -0.02
C PRO A 288 -3.49 10.31 0.25
N TYR A 289 -2.22 10.37 0.67
CA TYR A 289 -1.50 11.60 0.97
C TYR A 289 -0.21 11.70 0.17
N GLU A 290 -0.30 12.17 -1.07
CA GLU A 290 0.84 12.51 -1.91
C GLU A 290 1.14 14.00 -1.81
N PHE A 291 2.41 14.37 -1.70
CA PHE A 291 2.80 15.76 -1.54
C PHE A 291 4.17 16.07 -2.13
N PHE A 292 4.29 17.29 -2.67
CA PHE A 292 5.54 17.98 -2.93
C PHE A 292 5.43 19.39 -2.34
N LEU A 293 6.18 19.63 -1.28
CA LEU A 293 6.36 20.96 -0.69
C LEU A 293 7.73 21.51 -1.08
N GLN A 294 7.74 22.67 -1.77
CA GLN A 294 8.96 23.42 -2.06
C GLN A 294 9.12 24.50 -0.99
N LEU A 295 9.92 24.21 0.04
CA LEU A 295 10.13 25.05 1.22
C LEU A 295 11.29 26.04 1.05
N GLY A 296 11.90 26.07 -0.14
CA GLY A 296 12.97 27.00 -0.50
C GLY A 296 14.31 26.30 -0.63
N ASP A 297 15.03 26.21 0.48
CA ASP A 297 16.31 25.50 0.57
C ASP A 297 16.16 23.97 0.70
N GLU A 298 14.96 23.52 1.05
CA GLU A 298 14.60 22.11 1.19
C GLU A 298 13.26 21.78 0.52
N GLN A 299 13.06 20.50 0.21
CA GLN A 299 11.82 19.97 -0.33
C GLN A 299 11.38 18.72 0.43
N LEU A 300 10.06 18.58 0.59
CA LEU A 300 9.44 17.37 1.12
C LEU A 300 8.61 16.74 0.02
N ILE A 301 8.96 15.51 -0.35
CA ILE A 301 8.35 14.80 -1.49
C ILE A 301 7.96 13.40 -1.01
N GLY A 302 6.68 13.08 -0.99
CA GLY A 302 6.22 11.81 -0.42
C GLY A 302 4.89 11.32 -0.93
N ALA A 303 4.63 10.04 -0.62
CA ALA A 303 3.34 9.38 -0.81
C ALA A 303 3.06 8.54 0.43
N SER A 304 2.39 9.16 1.41
CA SER A 304 2.08 8.57 2.70
C SER A 304 0.78 7.77 2.64
N PRO A 305 0.80 6.50 3.10
CA PRO A 305 -0.41 5.68 3.18
C PRO A 305 -1.31 6.06 4.37
N GLU A 306 -0.80 6.82 5.35
CA GLU A 306 -1.43 6.94 6.67
C GLU A 306 -1.92 8.36 6.94
N MET A 307 -3.22 8.45 7.26
CA MET A 307 -3.84 9.66 7.80
C MET A 307 -3.28 9.95 9.19
N TYR A 308 -2.85 11.17 9.44
CA TYR A 308 -2.51 11.60 10.79
C TYR A 308 -3.79 11.97 11.56
N VAL A 309 -4.41 13.10 11.21
CA VAL A 309 -5.68 13.55 11.75
C VAL A 309 -6.45 14.27 10.64
N ARG A 310 -7.73 13.92 10.48
CA ARG A 310 -8.69 14.71 9.71
C ARG A 310 -9.81 15.20 10.62
N VAL A 311 -10.12 16.49 10.52
CA VAL A 311 -11.23 17.14 11.21
C VAL A 311 -12.06 17.90 10.19
N GLU A 312 -13.34 17.54 10.10
CA GLU A 312 -14.33 18.21 9.26
C GLU A 312 -15.48 18.69 10.17
N GLY A 313 -15.59 20.01 10.34
CA GLY A 313 -16.45 20.64 11.34
C GLY A 313 -16.10 20.19 12.76
N ARG A 314 -16.88 19.25 13.30
CA ARG A 314 -16.65 18.66 14.64
C ARG A 314 -16.27 17.19 14.61
N ARG A 315 -16.25 16.55 13.44
CA ARG A 315 -15.94 15.13 13.32
C ARG A 315 -14.43 14.97 13.21
N VAL A 316 -13.83 14.21 14.12
CA VAL A 316 -12.41 13.84 14.12
C VAL A 316 -12.29 12.41 13.68
N GLU A 317 -11.38 12.12 12.77
CA GLU A 317 -11.11 10.76 12.32
C GLU A 317 -9.61 10.51 12.12
N THR A 318 -9.23 9.25 12.30
CA THR A 318 -7.90 8.72 12.02
C THR A 318 -8.03 7.28 11.52
N CYS A 319 -6.96 6.79 10.90
CA CYS A 319 -6.89 5.43 10.38
C CYS A 319 -5.57 4.79 10.81
N PRO A 320 -5.44 4.31 12.06
CA PRO A 320 -4.24 3.60 12.47
C PRO A 320 -4.00 2.38 11.56
N ILE A 321 -2.77 2.26 11.06
CA ILE A 321 -2.32 1.20 10.16
C ILE A 321 -1.26 0.37 10.86
N SER A 322 -1.42 -0.95 10.82
CA SER A 322 -0.39 -1.90 11.21
C SER A 322 -0.60 -3.20 10.45
N GLY A 323 0.43 -4.03 10.31
CA GLY A 323 0.39 -5.22 9.47
C GLY A 323 0.56 -4.92 7.99
N THR A 324 1.47 -5.67 7.36
CA THR A 324 1.76 -5.57 5.93
C THR A 324 1.87 -6.94 5.31
N ALA A 325 1.14 -7.18 4.22
CA ALA A 325 1.33 -8.34 3.37
C ALA A 325 1.72 -7.92 1.95
N ARG A 326 2.54 -8.73 1.29
CA ARG A 326 2.94 -8.47 -0.10
C ARG A 326 1.77 -8.72 -1.04
N ARG A 327 1.54 -7.78 -1.96
CA ARG A 327 0.67 -7.98 -3.12
C ARG A 327 1.51 -8.46 -4.30
N THR A 328 1.10 -9.55 -4.91
CA THR A 328 1.84 -10.27 -5.94
C THR A 328 1.24 -10.09 -7.33
N GLY A 329 -0.04 -9.69 -7.42
CA GLY A 329 -0.78 -9.63 -8.69
C GLY A 329 -1.38 -10.97 -9.11
N ASP A 330 -1.08 -12.05 -8.38
CA ASP A 330 -1.74 -13.36 -8.49
C ASP A 330 -2.86 -13.43 -7.43
N PRO A 331 -4.15 -13.45 -7.83
CA PRO A 331 -5.27 -13.44 -6.88
C PRO A 331 -5.26 -14.60 -5.88
N LEU A 332 -4.71 -15.77 -6.24
CA LEU A 332 -4.69 -16.92 -5.34
C LEU A 332 -3.64 -16.73 -4.24
N ARG A 333 -2.45 -16.29 -4.61
CA ARG A 333 -1.38 -15.97 -3.65
C ARG A 333 -1.76 -14.77 -2.80
N ASP A 334 -2.39 -13.77 -3.40
CA ASP A 334 -2.86 -12.59 -2.66
C ASP A 334 -3.92 -12.97 -1.61
N ALA A 335 -4.83 -13.89 -1.93
CA ALA A 335 -5.80 -14.41 -0.96
C ALA A 335 -5.12 -15.17 0.20
N ASP A 336 -4.11 -16.00 -0.09
CA ASP A 336 -3.31 -16.67 0.94
C ASP A 336 -2.55 -15.65 1.81
N ASN A 337 -1.89 -14.65 1.21
CA ASN A 337 -1.17 -13.60 1.93
C ASN A 337 -2.09 -12.76 2.84
N ILE A 338 -3.30 -12.43 2.37
CA ILE A 338 -4.31 -11.71 3.17
C ILE A 338 -4.77 -12.58 4.35
N ARG A 339 -5.03 -13.87 4.12
CA ARG A 339 -5.41 -14.80 5.18
C ARG A 339 -4.32 -14.88 6.24
N ASP A 340 -3.06 -15.01 5.83
CA ASP A 340 -1.93 -15.13 6.74
C ASP A 340 -1.73 -13.85 7.56
N LEU A 341 -1.91 -12.67 6.95
CA LEU A 341 -1.94 -11.37 7.65
C LEU A 341 -3.06 -11.31 8.71
N LEU A 342 -4.28 -11.72 8.35
CA LEU A 342 -5.43 -11.74 9.27
C LEU A 342 -5.31 -12.83 10.34
N ALA A 343 -4.53 -13.88 10.11
CA ALA A 343 -4.30 -14.93 11.08
C ALA A 343 -3.13 -14.63 12.03
N SER A 344 -2.32 -13.61 11.76
CA SER A 344 -1.13 -13.29 12.56
C SER A 344 -1.49 -12.67 13.91
N PRO A 345 -1.16 -13.32 15.04
CA PRO A 345 -1.40 -12.76 16.38
C PRO A 345 -0.54 -11.53 16.67
N LYS A 346 0.68 -11.46 16.10
CA LYS A 346 1.58 -10.30 16.23
C LYS A 346 0.91 -9.05 15.66
N GLU A 347 0.50 -9.13 14.39
CA GLU A 347 -0.09 -7.99 13.67
C GLU A 347 -1.43 -7.58 14.28
N GLU A 348 -2.23 -8.54 14.78
CA GLU A 348 -3.45 -8.24 15.53
C GLU A 348 -3.17 -7.48 16.84
N SER A 349 -2.14 -7.89 17.58
CA SER A 349 -1.76 -7.23 18.83
C SER A 349 -1.25 -5.82 18.59
N GLU A 350 -0.40 -5.62 17.58
CA GLU A 350 0.15 -4.32 17.20
C GLU A 350 -0.97 -3.33 16.84
N LEU A 351 -1.86 -3.71 15.92
CA LEU A 351 -2.97 -2.85 15.51
C LEU A 351 -3.92 -2.54 16.66
N THR A 352 -4.13 -3.50 17.58
CA THR A 352 -4.96 -3.29 18.77
C THR A 352 -4.38 -2.20 19.67
N MET A 353 -3.07 -2.22 19.93
CA MET A 353 -2.41 -1.19 20.74
C MET A 353 -2.47 0.18 20.08
N CYS A 354 -2.21 0.27 18.77
CA CYS A 354 -2.34 1.50 18.01
C CYS A 354 -3.76 2.08 18.11
N THR A 355 -4.77 1.23 17.97
CA THR A 355 -6.18 1.63 18.06
C THR A 355 -6.57 2.08 19.47
N ASP A 356 -6.09 1.42 20.52
CA ASP A 356 -6.41 1.84 21.89
C ASP A 356 -5.77 3.17 22.27
N VAL A 357 -4.56 3.45 21.82
CA VAL A 357 -3.95 4.76 22.05
C VAL A 357 -4.63 5.84 21.23
N ASP A 358 -4.99 5.56 19.98
CA ASP A 358 -5.77 6.49 19.17
C ASP A 358 -7.13 6.85 19.81
N ARG A 359 -7.83 5.85 20.37
CA ARG A 359 -9.06 6.07 21.14
C ARG A 359 -8.79 6.92 22.39
N ASN A 360 -7.69 6.69 23.09
CA ASN A 360 -7.27 7.48 24.24
C ASN A 360 -7.02 8.95 23.84
N ASP A 361 -6.29 9.19 22.75
CA ASP A 361 -5.98 10.54 22.26
C ASP A 361 -7.26 11.32 21.95
N LYS A 362 -8.21 10.71 21.22
CA LYS A 362 -9.52 11.31 20.95
C LYS A 362 -10.32 11.58 22.21
N SER A 363 -10.27 10.68 23.18
CA SER A 363 -11.08 10.78 24.41
C SER A 363 -10.74 12.02 25.26
N ARG A 364 -9.57 12.63 25.04
CA ARG A 364 -9.17 13.89 25.69
C ARG A 364 -9.97 15.11 25.24
N VAL A 365 -10.45 15.10 23.98
CA VAL A 365 -11.03 16.27 23.31
C VAL A 365 -12.41 16.01 22.71
N CYS A 366 -12.87 14.75 22.70
CA CYS A 366 -14.16 14.37 22.16
C CYS A 366 -15.26 14.30 23.24
N VAL A 367 -16.51 14.44 22.82
CA VAL A 367 -17.69 14.23 23.68
C VAL A 367 -17.63 12.80 24.25
N PRO A 368 -17.80 12.61 25.58
CA PRO A 368 -17.82 11.28 26.18
C PRO A 368 -18.79 10.33 25.46
N GLY A 369 -18.33 9.13 25.12
CA GLY A 369 -19.11 8.12 24.38
C GLY A 369 -19.24 8.34 22.87
N SER A 370 -18.67 9.43 22.31
CA SER A 370 -18.67 9.66 20.86
C SER A 370 -17.57 8.92 20.11
N VAL A 371 -16.49 8.53 20.79
CA VAL A 371 -15.34 7.83 20.18
C VAL A 371 -15.72 6.39 19.83
N LYS A 372 -15.67 6.04 18.55
CA LYS A 372 -16.12 4.75 18.02
C LYS A 372 -15.11 4.19 17.02
N VAL A 373 -14.87 2.88 17.12
CA VAL A 373 -14.19 2.11 16.07
C VAL A 373 -15.26 1.68 15.06
N ILE A 374 -15.28 2.31 13.89
CA ILE A 374 -16.30 2.07 12.85
C ILE A 374 -15.81 1.07 11.78
N GLY A 375 -14.52 0.77 11.77
CA GLY A 375 -13.93 -0.31 10.98
C GLY A 375 -12.79 -0.95 11.77
N ARG A 376 -12.73 -2.27 11.80
CA ARG A 376 -11.67 -3.03 12.48
C ARG A 376 -11.06 -4.06 11.55
N ARG A 377 -9.72 -4.09 11.47
CA ARG A 377 -8.90 -5.00 10.68
C ARG A 377 -9.35 -5.05 9.22
N LEU A 378 -9.73 -3.90 8.66
CA LEU A 378 -10.12 -3.80 7.26
C LEU A 378 -8.87 -3.97 6.39
N ILE A 379 -9.00 -4.76 5.32
CA ILE A 379 -7.93 -4.91 4.34
C ILE A 379 -7.98 -3.75 3.34
N GLU A 380 -6.92 -2.96 3.31
CA GLU A 380 -6.71 -1.94 2.30
C GLU A 380 -5.60 -2.37 1.34
N ALA A 381 -5.92 -2.39 0.05
CA ALA A 381 -4.99 -2.76 -1.00
C ALA A 381 -4.32 -1.52 -1.56
N TYR A 382 -2.99 -1.48 -1.47
CA TYR A 382 -2.14 -0.44 -2.04
C TYR A 382 -1.31 -1.00 -3.21
N ALA A 383 -0.47 -0.17 -3.81
CA ALA A 383 0.49 -0.63 -4.81
C ALA A 383 1.54 -1.54 -4.15
N GLY A 384 1.53 -2.83 -4.51
CA GLY A 384 2.51 -3.81 -4.05
C GLY A 384 2.31 -4.36 -2.64
N VAL A 385 1.37 -3.84 -1.84
CA VAL A 385 1.10 -4.32 -0.47
C VAL A 385 -0.39 -4.27 -0.08
N PHE A 386 -0.74 -5.06 0.93
CA PHE A 386 -2.00 -4.97 1.69
C PHE A 386 -1.68 -4.53 3.12
N HIS A 387 -2.54 -3.69 3.69
CA HIS A 387 -2.47 -3.26 5.08
C HIS A 387 -3.74 -3.62 5.84
N THR A 388 -3.61 -3.92 7.13
CA THR A 388 -4.76 -3.93 8.05
C THR A 388 -4.94 -2.56 8.67
N VAL A 389 -6.17 -2.06 8.63
CA VAL A 389 -6.50 -0.69 9.04
C VAL A 389 -7.72 -0.68 9.93
N ASP A 390 -7.62 0.00 11.06
CA ASP A 390 -8.78 0.37 11.89
C ASP A 390 -9.22 1.80 11.52
N HIS A 391 -10.51 2.10 11.65
CA HIS A 391 -11.07 3.43 11.41
C HIS A 391 -11.77 3.88 12.68
N VAL A 392 -11.25 4.95 13.26
CA VAL A 392 -11.72 5.49 14.53
C VAL A 392 -12.23 6.91 14.30
N GLU A 393 -13.45 7.18 14.75
CA GLU A 393 -14.03 8.52 14.70
C GLU A 393 -14.47 9.00 16.08
N GLY A 394 -14.59 10.31 16.25
CA GLY A 394 -15.13 10.97 17.43
C GLY A 394 -15.74 12.32 17.09
N VAL A 395 -16.46 12.91 18.04
CA VAL A 395 -17.03 14.26 17.90
C VAL A 395 -16.36 15.17 18.91
N LEU A 396 -15.71 16.25 18.44
CA LEU A 396 -15.09 17.25 19.31
C LEU A 396 -16.09 17.75 20.34
N ALA A 397 -15.65 17.87 21.60
CA ALA A 397 -16.41 18.47 22.69
C ALA A 397 -16.45 20.00 22.54
N GLU A 398 -17.40 20.63 23.22
CA GLU A 398 -17.51 22.10 23.21
C GLU A 398 -16.25 22.74 23.83
N GLY A 399 -15.77 23.83 23.22
CA GLY A 399 -14.56 24.52 23.64
C GLY A 399 -13.25 23.87 23.20
N PHE A 400 -13.31 22.81 22.37
CA PHE A 400 -12.16 22.25 21.66
C PHE A 400 -12.30 22.45 20.15
N ASP A 401 -11.17 22.59 19.46
CA ASP A 401 -11.09 22.74 18.01
C ASP A 401 -10.23 21.66 17.34
N SER A 402 -10.08 21.77 16.03
CA SER A 402 -9.29 20.84 15.23
C SER A 402 -7.81 20.82 15.59
N LEU A 403 -7.25 21.94 16.08
CA LEU A 403 -5.87 22.00 16.54
C LEU A 403 -5.70 21.27 17.88
N ASP A 404 -6.73 21.23 18.72
CA ASP A 404 -6.73 20.39 19.91
C ASP A 404 -6.71 18.89 19.54
N ALA A 405 -7.50 18.47 18.55
CA ALA A 405 -7.41 17.12 18.01
C ALA A 405 -6.01 16.84 17.43
N PHE A 406 -5.47 17.74 16.60
CA PHE A 406 -4.13 17.61 16.04
C PHE A 406 -3.06 17.45 17.13
N LEU A 407 -3.09 18.28 18.19
CA LEU A 407 -2.08 18.25 19.25
C LEU A 407 -2.20 17.01 20.15
N THR A 408 -3.41 16.57 20.46
CA THR A 408 -3.61 15.42 21.36
C THR A 408 -3.21 14.09 20.75
N HIS A 409 -3.21 13.98 19.42
CA HIS A 409 -2.71 12.80 18.71
C HIS A 409 -1.18 12.81 18.53
N MET A 410 -0.48 13.87 18.95
CA MET A 410 0.94 14.05 18.68
C MET A 410 1.82 13.03 19.42
N TRP A 411 2.74 12.31 18.76
CA TRP A 411 2.57 11.80 17.39
C TRP A 411 1.94 10.40 17.45
N SER A 412 1.53 9.89 16.29
CA SER A 412 0.91 8.58 16.18
C SER A 412 1.78 7.50 16.81
N VAL A 413 1.14 6.54 17.49
CA VAL A 413 1.85 5.38 18.07
C VAL A 413 2.54 4.56 17.00
N THR A 414 1.95 4.45 15.82
CA THR A 414 2.54 3.79 14.64
C THR A 414 3.92 4.34 14.28
N MET A 415 4.27 5.53 14.77
CA MET A 415 5.53 6.21 14.53
C MET A 415 6.41 6.44 15.75
N VAL A 416 5.87 6.34 16.96
CA VAL A 416 6.61 6.58 18.21
C VAL A 416 6.71 5.29 19.00
N GLY A 417 5.59 4.63 19.23
CA GLY A 417 5.40 3.56 20.20
C GLY A 417 4.61 4.00 21.43
N ALA A 418 4.49 3.11 22.40
CA ALA A 418 3.65 3.26 23.57
C ALA A 418 4.32 2.71 24.86
N PRO A 419 4.15 3.38 26.02
CA PRO A 419 3.56 4.70 26.22
C PRO A 419 4.38 5.82 25.54
N LYS A 420 3.71 6.76 24.87
CA LYS A 420 4.34 7.74 23.94
C LYS A 420 5.58 8.44 24.50
N LYS A 421 5.50 9.00 25.71
CA LYS A 421 6.61 9.73 26.33
C LYS A 421 7.83 8.83 26.60
N ALA A 422 7.62 7.60 27.05
CA ALA A 422 8.70 6.64 27.31
C ALA A 422 9.34 6.16 26.00
N ALA A 423 8.53 5.88 24.98
CA ALA A 423 9.00 5.52 23.66
C ALA A 423 9.79 6.67 22.99
N ALA A 424 9.34 7.92 23.14
CA ALA A 424 10.07 9.10 22.65
C ALA A 424 11.44 9.26 23.33
N LEU A 425 11.56 8.97 24.63
CA LEU A 425 12.85 8.94 25.34
C LEU A 425 13.78 7.86 24.77
N ALA A 426 13.25 6.66 24.49
CA ALA A 426 14.01 5.58 23.87
C ALA A 426 14.50 5.95 22.46
N ILE A 427 13.65 6.59 21.65
CA ILE A 427 14.01 7.11 20.32
C ILE A 427 15.15 8.14 20.42
N GLU A 428 15.03 9.09 21.36
CA GLU A 428 16.04 10.12 21.60
C GLU A 428 17.37 9.53 22.13
N GLU A 429 17.35 8.36 22.76
CA GLU A 429 18.54 7.65 23.21
C GLU A 429 19.18 6.78 22.12
N LEU A 430 18.37 6.11 21.29
CA LEU A 430 18.81 5.00 20.45
C LEU A 430 19.03 5.36 18.97
N GLU A 431 18.29 6.32 18.40
CA GLU A 431 18.50 6.73 17.02
C GLU A 431 19.78 7.58 16.87
N ALA A 432 20.40 7.62 15.69
CA ALA A 432 21.68 8.32 15.49
C ALA A 432 21.56 9.86 15.52
N ASP A 433 20.47 10.40 14.97
CA ASP A 433 20.21 11.83 14.84
C ASP A 433 18.73 12.16 15.13
N ALA A 434 18.40 13.46 15.14
CA ALA A 434 17.03 13.95 15.39
C ALA A 434 16.14 13.74 14.16
N ARG A 435 14.84 13.49 14.38
CA ARG A 435 13.93 13.06 13.31
C ARG A 435 13.63 14.10 12.25
N GLY A 436 13.63 15.38 12.61
CA GLY A 436 13.23 16.44 11.70
C GLY A 436 11.78 16.22 11.24
N TRP A 437 11.55 16.13 9.94
CA TRP A 437 10.21 15.95 9.37
C TRP A 437 9.66 14.53 9.48
N TYR A 438 10.51 13.50 9.59
CA TYR A 438 10.07 12.10 9.68
C TYR A 438 9.19 11.88 10.92
N ALA A 439 8.09 11.14 10.78
CA ALA A 439 7.11 10.89 11.83
C ALA A 439 6.32 12.13 12.32
N GLY A 440 6.53 13.30 11.70
CA GLY A 440 5.66 14.46 11.86
C GLY A 440 4.40 14.35 11.00
N ALA A 441 3.84 15.49 10.58
CA ALA A 441 2.66 15.55 9.73
C ALA A 441 2.82 16.54 8.55
N VAL A 442 2.02 16.32 7.52
CA VAL A 442 1.95 17.16 6.31
C VAL A 442 0.50 17.29 5.89
N GLY A 443 0.11 18.47 5.44
CA GLY A 443 -1.23 18.70 4.92
C GLY A 443 -1.66 20.15 5.06
N MET A 444 -2.96 20.33 5.28
CA MET A 444 -3.59 21.65 5.29
C MET A 444 -4.40 21.90 6.57
N ILE A 445 -4.38 23.15 7.01
CA ILE A 445 -5.28 23.73 8.00
C ILE A 445 -6.07 24.82 7.28
N SER A 446 -7.35 24.58 7.04
CA SER A 446 -8.24 25.56 6.42
C SER A 446 -8.63 26.65 7.42
N LEU A 447 -8.81 27.89 6.97
CA LEU A 447 -9.13 29.01 7.84
C LEU A 447 -10.59 29.00 8.34
N ASN A 448 -11.43 28.07 7.85
CA ASN A 448 -12.69 27.71 8.50
C ASN A 448 -12.51 26.83 9.76
N GLY A 449 -11.30 26.31 10.01
CA GLY A 449 -10.97 25.44 11.12
C GLY A 449 -10.84 23.96 10.77
N ASP A 450 -11.09 23.52 9.53
CA ASP A 450 -10.89 22.12 9.15
C ASP A 450 -9.39 21.77 9.05
N VAL A 451 -9.06 20.51 9.32
CA VAL A 451 -7.68 19.99 9.23
C VAL A 451 -7.69 18.72 8.42
N ASN A 452 -6.77 18.58 7.47
CA ASN A 452 -6.57 17.34 6.76
C ASN A 452 -5.07 17.07 6.60
N THR A 453 -4.57 16.10 7.35
CA THR A 453 -3.14 15.82 7.44
C THR A 453 -2.84 14.33 7.36
N GLY A 454 -1.74 14.00 6.67
CA GLY A 454 -1.12 12.69 6.64
C GLY A 454 0.15 12.67 7.49
N ILE A 455 0.60 11.48 7.86
CA ILE A 455 1.88 11.31 8.56
C ILE A 455 3.03 11.49 7.57
N CYS A 456 4.10 12.17 7.96
CA CYS A 456 5.34 12.30 7.19
C CYS A 456 6.16 11.00 7.21
N ILE A 457 5.65 9.98 6.52
CA ILE A 457 6.32 8.72 6.19
C ILE A 457 6.38 8.54 4.68
N ARG A 458 7.23 7.61 4.24
CA ARG A 458 7.49 7.38 2.81
C ARG A 458 7.84 8.69 2.09
N THR A 459 8.61 9.52 2.79
CA THR A 459 8.93 10.90 2.41
C THR A 459 10.42 11.01 2.14
N VAL A 460 10.75 11.60 1.00
CA VAL A 460 12.09 12.09 0.71
C VAL A 460 12.18 13.53 1.20
N HIS A 461 13.14 13.77 2.09
CA HIS A 461 13.63 15.10 2.41
C HIS A 461 14.80 15.41 1.49
N LEU A 462 14.61 16.35 0.56
CA LEU A 462 15.64 16.76 -0.40
C LEU A 462 16.19 18.12 0.05
N GLU A 463 17.49 18.15 0.37
CA GLU A 463 18.17 19.34 0.87
C GLU A 463 19.55 19.42 0.21
N ASN A 464 19.87 20.55 -0.41
CA ASN A 464 21.15 20.75 -1.12
C ASN A 464 21.50 19.64 -2.14
N GLY A 465 20.48 19.06 -2.80
CA GLY A 465 20.67 17.98 -3.79
C GLY A 465 20.94 16.60 -3.18
N ILE A 466 20.81 16.44 -1.86
CA ILE A 466 20.87 15.15 -1.17
C ILE A 466 19.46 14.71 -0.82
N ALA A 467 19.06 13.56 -1.34
CA ALA A 467 17.82 12.89 -0.98
C ALA A 467 18.04 12.03 0.28
N GLU A 468 17.36 12.39 1.36
CA GLU A 468 17.29 11.65 2.61
C GLU A 468 15.93 10.96 2.73
N TYR A 469 15.92 9.69 3.11
CA TYR A 469 14.71 8.89 3.26
C TYR A 469 14.77 8.08 4.56
N SER A 470 13.92 8.45 5.51
CA SER A 470 13.78 7.76 6.79
C SER A 470 12.67 6.72 6.75
N VAL A 471 12.90 5.57 7.39
CA VAL A 471 11.93 4.49 7.47
C VAL A 471 12.09 3.72 8.78
N GLY A 472 10.97 3.35 9.40
CA GLY A 472 10.97 2.60 10.65
C GLY A 472 10.16 1.32 10.61
N ALA A 473 10.38 0.51 11.65
CA ALA A 473 9.62 -0.69 11.96
C ALA A 473 9.11 -0.58 13.40
N THR A 474 7.91 -1.10 13.62
CA THR A 474 7.30 -1.19 14.95
C THR A 474 7.95 -2.35 15.69
N LEU A 475 8.62 -2.06 16.80
CA LEU A 475 9.27 -3.08 17.59
C LEU A 475 8.35 -3.47 18.74
N LEU A 476 8.11 -4.78 18.85
CA LEU A 476 7.43 -5.44 19.95
C LEU A 476 8.40 -6.40 20.65
N TYR A 477 8.00 -6.94 21.80
CA TYR A 477 8.82 -7.92 22.52
C TYR A 477 9.13 -9.17 21.67
N ASP A 478 8.14 -9.60 20.88
CA ASP A 478 8.21 -10.75 19.98
C ASP A 478 8.81 -10.42 18.60
N SER A 479 9.29 -9.19 18.39
CA SER A 479 9.98 -8.82 17.15
C SER A 479 11.28 -9.63 16.96
N VAL A 480 11.54 -10.02 15.72
CA VAL A 480 12.75 -10.73 15.31
C VAL A 480 13.70 -9.72 14.63
N PRO A 481 14.89 -9.43 15.19
CA PRO A 481 15.76 -8.36 14.70
C PRO A 481 16.03 -8.40 13.18
N GLU A 482 16.31 -9.58 12.64
CA GLU A 482 16.59 -9.76 11.21
C GLU A 482 15.36 -9.45 10.35
N ALA A 483 14.16 -9.79 10.83
CA ALA A 483 12.92 -9.52 10.11
C ALA A 483 12.60 -8.02 10.10
N GLU A 484 12.81 -7.33 11.22
CA GLU A 484 12.56 -5.88 11.33
C GLU A 484 13.55 -5.06 10.47
N GLU A 485 14.82 -5.48 10.42
CA GLU A 485 15.81 -4.89 9.51
C GLU A 485 15.37 -5.04 8.05
N LEU A 486 14.98 -6.26 7.64
CA LEU A 486 14.50 -6.53 6.29
C LEU A 486 13.23 -5.73 5.96
N GLU A 487 12.30 -5.59 6.92
CA GLU A 487 11.07 -4.82 6.76
C GLU A 487 11.36 -3.35 6.43
N THR A 488 12.28 -2.71 7.16
CA THR A 488 12.64 -1.30 6.87
C THR A 488 13.21 -1.13 5.46
N ARG A 489 14.04 -2.07 4.97
CA ARG A 489 14.55 -2.05 3.58
C ARG A 489 13.46 -2.31 2.55
N MET A 490 12.54 -3.23 2.83
CA MET A 490 11.38 -3.49 1.98
C MET A 490 10.52 -2.23 1.84
N LYS A 491 10.23 -1.53 2.95
CA LYS A 491 9.51 -0.24 2.95
C LYS A 491 10.26 0.85 2.17
N ALA A 492 11.59 0.84 2.17
CA ALA A 492 12.43 1.78 1.39
C ALA A 492 12.63 1.39 -0.10
N THR A 493 12.13 0.24 -0.55
CA THR A 493 12.35 -0.24 -1.93
C THR A 493 11.78 0.73 -2.98
N ALA A 494 10.65 1.38 -2.70
CA ALA A 494 10.09 2.39 -3.59
C ALA A 494 11.03 3.59 -3.77
N PHE A 495 11.66 4.05 -2.68
CA PHE A 495 12.67 5.11 -2.72
C PHE A 495 13.89 4.68 -3.54
N PHE A 496 14.43 3.48 -3.29
CA PHE A 496 15.59 2.96 -4.03
C PHE A 496 15.36 2.90 -5.54
N ARG A 497 14.12 2.62 -5.96
CA ARG A 497 13.73 2.64 -7.37
C ARG A 497 13.61 4.07 -7.89
N ALA A 498 12.92 4.95 -7.16
CA ALA A 498 12.66 6.33 -7.60
C ALA A 498 13.95 7.15 -7.83
N VAL A 499 14.97 6.96 -6.98
CA VAL A 499 16.25 7.69 -7.09
C VAL A 499 17.21 7.13 -8.15
N LYS A 500 17.06 5.86 -8.56
CA LYS A 500 17.93 5.22 -9.56
C LYS A 500 17.49 5.45 -11.02
N GLY A 501 16.38 6.15 -11.25
CA GLY A 501 15.82 6.37 -12.58
C GLY A 501 14.62 5.45 -12.88
N PRO A 502 13.98 5.59 -14.05
CA PRO A 502 12.93 4.66 -14.46
C PRO A 502 13.51 3.25 -14.48
N LEU A 503 12.86 2.32 -13.77
CA LEU A 503 12.98 0.92 -14.17
C LEU A 503 12.46 0.88 -15.61
N ALA A 504 13.27 0.36 -16.53
CA ALA A 504 12.71 -0.18 -17.76
C ALA A 504 11.53 -1.04 -17.30
N GLY A 505 10.32 -0.74 -17.82
CA GLY A 505 9.18 -1.59 -17.54
C GLY A 505 9.64 -3.02 -17.77
N ASP A 506 9.36 -3.91 -16.83
CA ASP A 506 9.47 -5.35 -17.03
C ASP A 506 8.40 -5.80 -18.05
N ASP A 507 8.29 -5.09 -19.18
CA ASP A 507 7.87 -5.64 -20.45
C ASP A 507 9.07 -6.42 -21.00
N ALA A 508 9.53 -7.41 -20.22
CA ALA A 508 10.25 -8.51 -20.82
C ALA A 508 9.30 -9.04 -21.90
N PRO A 509 9.67 -8.98 -23.20
CA PRO A 509 8.81 -9.51 -24.24
C PRO A 509 8.55 -10.96 -23.85
N VAL A 510 7.29 -11.29 -23.58
CA VAL A 510 6.85 -12.65 -23.28
C VAL A 510 7.36 -13.49 -24.43
N ARG A 511 8.46 -14.21 -24.22
CA ARG A 511 9.03 -15.08 -25.25
C ARG A 511 7.91 -16.06 -25.60
N PRO A 512 7.53 -16.21 -26.88
CA PRO A 512 6.47 -17.12 -27.24
C PRO A 512 6.82 -18.50 -26.69
N ARG A 513 6.00 -18.97 -25.75
CA ARG A 513 6.20 -20.24 -25.05
C ARG A 513 6.14 -21.34 -26.14
N PRO A 514 7.10 -22.28 -26.20
CA PRO A 514 7.04 -23.35 -27.18
C PRO A 514 5.75 -24.14 -26.98
N LEU A 515 5.00 -24.34 -28.06
CA LEU A 515 3.71 -25.03 -28.07
C LEU A 515 3.94 -26.52 -28.41
N PRO A 516 4.06 -27.43 -27.42
CA PRO A 516 4.42 -28.83 -27.68
C PRO A 516 3.36 -29.57 -28.52
N GLY A 517 2.12 -29.10 -28.49
CA GLY A 517 0.96 -29.67 -29.18
C GLY A 517 0.79 -29.23 -30.63
N ARG A 518 1.64 -28.35 -31.18
CA ARG A 518 1.49 -27.93 -32.58
C ARG A 518 1.55 -29.15 -33.52
N GLY A 519 0.46 -29.38 -34.26
CA GLY A 519 0.31 -30.51 -35.19
C GLY A 519 -0.14 -31.83 -34.54
N VAL A 520 -0.54 -31.80 -33.26
CA VAL A 520 -1.12 -32.94 -32.53
C VAL A 520 -2.64 -32.88 -32.62
N ARG A 521 -3.28 -33.95 -33.09
CA ARG A 521 -4.75 -34.09 -33.08
C ARG A 521 -5.19 -34.89 -31.87
N LEU A 522 -6.00 -34.28 -31.01
CA LEU A 522 -6.42 -34.86 -29.75
C LEU A 522 -7.93 -35.08 -29.73
N LEU A 523 -8.35 -36.31 -29.40
CA LEU A 523 -9.75 -36.64 -29.13
C LEU A 523 -10.01 -36.56 -27.63
N LEU A 524 -10.83 -35.59 -27.21
CA LEU A 524 -11.28 -35.44 -25.83
C LEU A 524 -12.65 -36.11 -25.67
N VAL A 525 -12.73 -37.13 -24.82
CA VAL A 525 -13.97 -37.87 -24.55
C VAL A 525 -14.66 -37.29 -23.32
N ASP A 526 -15.84 -36.73 -23.52
CA ASP A 526 -16.69 -36.10 -22.51
C ASP A 526 -17.58 -37.12 -21.81
N ASN A 527 -17.29 -37.41 -20.53
CA ASN A 527 -18.10 -38.29 -19.69
C ASN A 527 -19.09 -37.49 -18.83
N GLU A 528 -19.59 -36.36 -19.35
CA GLU A 528 -20.61 -35.50 -18.72
C GLU A 528 -20.13 -34.78 -17.46
N ASP A 529 -18.86 -34.39 -17.41
CA ASP A 529 -18.31 -33.55 -16.33
C ASP A 529 -18.34 -32.06 -16.70
N CYS A 530 -18.79 -31.23 -15.76
CA CYS A 530 -18.86 -29.78 -15.94
C CYS A 530 -17.49 -29.08 -16.08
N PHE A 531 -16.38 -29.73 -15.74
CA PHE A 531 -15.02 -29.18 -15.79
C PHE A 531 -14.31 -29.43 -17.13
N ILE A 532 -14.91 -30.18 -18.05
CA ILE A 532 -14.23 -30.62 -19.27
C ILE A 532 -13.71 -29.48 -20.16
N HIS A 533 -14.44 -28.37 -20.23
CA HIS A 533 -14.03 -27.26 -21.09
C HIS A 533 -12.77 -26.54 -20.59
N THR A 534 -12.50 -26.55 -19.28
CA THR A 534 -11.24 -26.05 -18.70
C THR A 534 -10.09 -26.97 -19.07
N LEU A 535 -10.29 -28.28 -19.00
CA LEU A 535 -9.30 -29.27 -19.43
C LEU A 535 -9.03 -29.18 -20.94
N ALA A 536 -10.08 -29.02 -21.75
CA ALA A 536 -9.99 -28.76 -23.19
C ALA A 536 -9.21 -27.46 -23.49
N ASN A 537 -9.41 -26.42 -22.68
CA ASN A 537 -8.67 -25.18 -22.78
C ASN A 537 -7.17 -25.39 -22.50
N TYR A 538 -6.80 -26.14 -21.46
CA TYR A 538 -5.38 -26.44 -21.16
C TYR A 538 -4.72 -27.21 -22.33
N LEU A 539 -5.43 -28.19 -22.89
CA LEU A 539 -4.96 -28.92 -24.08
C LEU A 539 -4.75 -27.98 -25.27
N ARG A 540 -5.70 -27.07 -25.56
CA ARG A 540 -5.59 -26.10 -26.66
C ARG A 540 -4.46 -25.09 -26.44
N GLN A 541 -4.19 -24.69 -25.20
CA GLN A 541 -3.06 -23.83 -24.85
C GLN A 541 -1.69 -24.45 -25.19
N THR A 542 -1.61 -25.79 -25.28
CA THR A 542 -0.40 -26.45 -25.78
C THR A 542 -0.20 -26.32 -27.29
N GLY A 543 -1.20 -25.82 -28.03
CA GLY A 543 -1.22 -25.74 -29.50
C GLY A 543 -1.83 -26.96 -30.20
N ALA A 544 -2.42 -27.91 -29.45
CA ALA A 544 -3.07 -29.10 -30.00
C ALA A 544 -4.45 -28.80 -30.62
N GLU A 545 -4.80 -29.54 -31.67
CA GLU A 545 -6.12 -29.53 -32.29
C GLU A 545 -7.05 -30.48 -31.51
N VAL A 546 -7.91 -29.92 -30.65
CA VAL A 546 -8.77 -30.70 -29.74
C VAL A 546 -10.19 -30.82 -30.31
N THR A 547 -10.59 -32.05 -30.62
CA THR A 547 -11.97 -32.41 -30.98
C THR A 547 -12.64 -33.12 -29.81
N THR A 548 -13.83 -32.68 -29.40
CA THR A 548 -14.53 -33.21 -28.23
C THR A 548 -15.79 -33.98 -28.63
N TYR A 549 -15.97 -35.19 -28.12
CA TYR A 549 -17.18 -36.01 -28.30
C TYR A 549 -17.67 -36.54 -26.96
N ARG A 550 -19.00 -36.56 -26.76
CA ARG A 550 -19.61 -37.24 -25.61
C ARG A 550 -19.43 -38.74 -25.67
N ALA A 551 -19.23 -39.36 -24.51
CA ALA A 551 -19.12 -40.80 -24.35
C ALA A 551 -20.31 -41.54 -24.98
N GLY A 552 -20.08 -42.78 -25.42
CA GLY A 552 -21.07 -43.57 -26.17
C GLY A 552 -21.02 -43.42 -27.69
N PHE A 553 -20.01 -42.73 -28.25
CA PHE A 553 -19.79 -42.70 -29.69
C PHE A 553 -19.31 -44.06 -30.24
N PRO A 554 -19.57 -44.39 -31.52
CA PRO A 554 -19.16 -45.66 -32.09
C PRO A 554 -17.64 -45.72 -32.35
N VAL A 555 -17.01 -46.85 -32.02
CA VAL A 555 -15.55 -47.10 -32.15
C VAL A 555 -14.97 -46.72 -33.52
N ARG A 556 -15.73 -46.88 -34.60
CA ARG A 556 -15.30 -46.48 -35.97
C ARG A 556 -14.82 -45.03 -36.05
N LEU A 557 -15.37 -44.15 -35.20
CA LEU A 557 -15.02 -42.74 -35.14
C LEU A 557 -13.55 -42.52 -34.77
N ILE A 558 -12.96 -43.37 -33.92
CA ILE A 558 -11.53 -43.27 -33.55
C ILE A 558 -10.65 -43.50 -34.79
N LYS A 559 -11.05 -44.43 -35.67
CA LYS A 559 -10.34 -44.72 -36.92
C LYS A 559 -10.52 -43.60 -37.94
N GLU A 560 -11.71 -43.02 -38.01
CA GLU A 560 -12.04 -41.90 -38.92
C GLU A 560 -11.29 -40.62 -38.54
N LEU A 561 -11.26 -40.27 -37.26
CA LEU A 561 -10.55 -39.09 -36.75
C LEU A 561 -9.03 -39.28 -36.74
N ALA A 562 -8.59 -40.53 -36.57
CA ALA A 562 -7.18 -40.93 -36.45
C ALA A 562 -6.38 -40.04 -35.46
N PRO A 563 -6.84 -39.89 -34.20
CA PRO A 563 -6.19 -39.01 -33.23
C PRO A 563 -4.79 -39.51 -32.87
N ASP A 564 -3.91 -38.57 -32.53
CA ASP A 564 -2.57 -38.86 -32.02
C ASP A 564 -2.58 -39.16 -30.52
N LEU A 565 -3.59 -38.66 -29.79
CA LEU A 565 -3.81 -38.86 -28.35
C LEU A 565 -5.31 -38.85 -28.04
N ILE A 566 -5.76 -39.74 -27.15
CA ILE A 566 -7.09 -39.71 -26.56
C ILE A 566 -6.99 -39.25 -25.11
N LEU A 567 -7.71 -38.19 -24.74
CA LEU A 567 -7.90 -37.80 -23.35
C LEU A 567 -9.30 -38.22 -22.88
N ILE A 568 -9.37 -38.96 -21.79
CA ILE A 568 -10.62 -39.38 -21.16
C ILE A 568 -10.88 -38.45 -19.97
N SER A 569 -11.94 -37.64 -20.09
CA SER A 569 -12.30 -36.65 -19.08
C SER A 569 -12.82 -37.30 -17.78
N PRO A 570 -12.92 -36.52 -16.69
CA PRO A 570 -13.71 -36.90 -15.53
C PRO A 570 -15.18 -37.15 -15.86
N GLY A 571 -15.96 -37.63 -14.89
CA GLY A 571 -17.40 -37.84 -15.02
C GLY A 571 -18.02 -38.39 -13.73
N PRO A 572 -19.35 -38.36 -13.60
CA PRO A 572 -20.05 -38.89 -12.44
C PRO A 572 -20.10 -40.43 -12.48
N GLY A 573 -20.66 -41.06 -11.45
CA GLY A 573 -20.94 -42.49 -11.45
C GLY A 573 -19.71 -43.38 -11.53
N ARG A 574 -19.79 -44.52 -12.23
CA ARG A 574 -18.68 -45.46 -12.43
C ARG A 574 -18.20 -45.45 -13.87
N PRO A 575 -16.91 -45.73 -14.15
CA PRO A 575 -16.36 -45.67 -15.50
C PRO A 575 -17.06 -46.59 -16.51
N ARG A 576 -17.49 -47.77 -16.08
CA ARG A 576 -18.27 -48.72 -16.89
C ARG A 576 -19.60 -48.17 -17.39
N ASP A 577 -20.21 -47.22 -16.68
CA ASP A 577 -21.51 -46.64 -17.07
C ASP A 577 -21.37 -45.80 -18.35
N PHE A 578 -20.14 -45.33 -18.63
CA PHE A 578 -19.77 -44.54 -19.81
C PHE A 578 -18.98 -45.34 -20.85
N GLY A 579 -18.77 -46.64 -20.63
CA GLY A 579 -17.98 -47.51 -21.52
C GLY A 579 -16.48 -47.16 -21.57
N VAL A 580 -15.95 -46.51 -20.52
CA VAL A 580 -14.54 -46.10 -20.47
C VAL A 580 -13.58 -47.30 -20.54
N PRO A 581 -13.79 -48.42 -19.81
CA PRO A 581 -12.89 -49.57 -19.89
C PRO A 581 -12.80 -50.16 -21.31
N GLU A 582 -13.93 -50.24 -22.02
CA GLU A 582 -14.02 -50.72 -23.40
C GLU A 582 -13.26 -49.80 -24.36
N LEU A 583 -13.43 -48.49 -24.19
CA LEU A 583 -12.70 -47.47 -24.94
C LEU A 583 -11.18 -47.60 -24.73
N VAL A 584 -10.73 -47.79 -23.49
CA VAL A 584 -9.30 -47.96 -23.16
C VAL A 584 -8.72 -49.19 -23.85
N ARG A 585 -9.42 -50.34 -23.81
CA ARG A 585 -8.96 -51.58 -24.46
C ARG A 585 -8.89 -51.44 -25.98
N GLU A 586 -9.86 -50.78 -26.60
CA GLU A 586 -9.87 -50.58 -28.05
C GLU A 586 -8.79 -49.59 -28.49
N ALA A 587 -8.61 -48.48 -27.78
CA ALA A 587 -7.53 -47.53 -28.06
C ALA A 587 -6.14 -48.17 -27.89
N ALA A 588 -5.96 -49.03 -26.88
CA ALA A 588 -4.77 -49.85 -26.72
C ALA A 588 -4.53 -50.79 -27.92
N ARG A 589 -5.58 -51.46 -28.42
CA ARG A 589 -5.51 -52.31 -29.62
C ARG A 589 -5.13 -51.54 -30.89
N LEU A 590 -5.55 -50.28 -30.97
CA LEU A 590 -5.23 -49.37 -32.08
C LEU A 590 -3.90 -48.63 -31.89
N GLU A 591 -3.16 -48.94 -30.82
CA GLU A 591 -1.89 -48.30 -30.44
C GLU A 591 -2.00 -46.77 -30.34
N VAL A 592 -3.17 -46.26 -29.91
CA VAL A 592 -3.39 -44.83 -29.68
C VAL A 592 -3.10 -44.53 -28.21
N PRO A 593 -2.17 -43.59 -27.91
CA PRO A 593 -1.90 -43.16 -26.55
C PRO A 593 -3.14 -42.63 -25.81
N ILE A 594 -3.18 -42.85 -24.49
CA ILE A 594 -4.31 -42.45 -23.64
C ILE A 594 -3.81 -41.68 -22.43
N PHE A 595 -4.50 -40.58 -22.13
CA PHE A 595 -4.43 -39.93 -20.82
C PHE A 595 -5.78 -39.89 -20.13
N GLY A 596 -5.87 -40.43 -18.91
CA GLY A 596 -7.11 -40.44 -18.11
C GLY A 596 -7.09 -39.46 -16.96
N VAL A 597 -8.19 -38.73 -16.72
CA VAL A 597 -8.36 -37.87 -15.55
C VAL A 597 -9.56 -38.32 -14.73
N CYS A 598 -9.39 -38.49 -13.42
CA CYS A 598 -10.41 -38.91 -12.47
C CYS A 598 -11.14 -40.21 -12.90
N LEU A 599 -12.37 -40.11 -13.44
CA LEU A 599 -13.10 -41.24 -14.02
C LEU A 599 -12.27 -41.96 -15.11
N GLY A 600 -11.45 -41.22 -15.85
CA GLY A 600 -10.50 -41.78 -16.81
C GLY A 600 -9.44 -42.70 -16.19
N LEU A 601 -8.84 -42.31 -15.04
CA LEU A 601 -7.92 -43.19 -14.31
C LEU A 601 -8.64 -44.45 -13.83
N GLN A 602 -9.82 -44.25 -13.25
CA GLN A 602 -10.64 -45.35 -12.72
C GLN A 602 -10.99 -46.35 -13.83
N GLY A 603 -11.34 -45.87 -15.02
CA GLY A 603 -11.62 -46.70 -16.18
C GLY A 603 -10.38 -47.39 -16.75
N VAL A 604 -9.20 -46.76 -16.71
CA VAL A 604 -7.92 -47.43 -17.04
C VAL A 604 -7.66 -48.60 -16.08
N VAL A 605 -7.89 -48.41 -14.79
CA VAL A 605 -7.73 -49.48 -13.79
C VAL A 605 -8.69 -50.64 -14.04
N GLU A 606 -9.98 -50.36 -14.26
CA GLU A 606 -10.98 -51.39 -14.59
C GLU A 606 -10.68 -52.09 -15.94
N ALA A 607 -10.13 -51.37 -16.94
CA ALA A 607 -9.81 -51.93 -18.25
C ALA A 607 -8.82 -53.09 -18.18
N PHE A 608 -7.83 -53.00 -17.28
CA PHE A 608 -6.78 -53.99 -17.07
C PHE A 608 -7.06 -54.94 -15.89
N GLY A 609 -8.30 -54.98 -15.41
CA GLY A 609 -8.75 -55.95 -14.40
C GLY A 609 -8.51 -55.56 -12.95
N GLY A 610 -8.23 -54.28 -12.66
CA GLY A 610 -8.19 -53.77 -11.29
C GLY A 610 -9.56 -53.45 -10.71
N GLU A 611 -9.63 -53.26 -9.40
CA GLU A 611 -10.87 -52.96 -8.67
C GLU A 611 -10.89 -51.55 -8.07
N LEU A 612 -12.09 -50.95 -8.01
CA LEU A 612 -12.33 -49.65 -7.42
C LEU A 612 -13.07 -49.75 -6.09
N GLY A 613 -12.56 -49.06 -5.08
CA GLY A 613 -13.19 -48.89 -3.77
C GLY A 613 -13.98 -47.58 -3.69
N VAL A 614 -14.70 -47.41 -2.59
CA VAL A 614 -15.35 -46.14 -2.22
C VAL A 614 -14.62 -45.59 -1.00
N LEU A 615 -14.21 -44.33 -1.07
CA LEU A 615 -13.57 -43.68 0.08
C LEU A 615 -14.55 -43.59 1.26
N PRO A 616 -14.08 -43.84 2.50
CA PRO A 616 -14.92 -43.64 3.69
C PRO A 616 -15.33 -42.19 3.86
N TYR A 617 -14.52 -41.24 3.36
CA TYR A 617 -14.80 -39.83 3.32
C TYR A 617 -14.68 -39.31 1.88
N PRO A 618 -15.77 -38.81 1.26
CA PRO A 618 -15.73 -38.33 -0.12
C PRO A 618 -14.93 -37.03 -0.27
N MET A 619 -14.14 -36.96 -1.34
CA MET A 619 -13.26 -35.83 -1.64
C MET A 619 -13.82 -35.02 -2.80
N HIS A 620 -14.78 -34.14 -2.52
CA HIS A 620 -15.45 -33.27 -3.49
C HIS A 620 -15.05 -31.81 -3.27
N GLY A 621 -14.24 -31.24 -4.17
CA GLY A 621 -13.77 -29.86 -4.04
C GLY A 621 -12.76 -29.66 -2.91
N LYS A 622 -11.96 -30.70 -2.61
CA LYS A 622 -11.01 -30.68 -1.47
C LYS A 622 -9.57 -30.75 -1.95
N PRO A 623 -8.66 -29.96 -1.36
CA PRO A 623 -7.24 -30.08 -1.64
C PRO A 623 -6.64 -31.29 -0.93
N SER A 624 -5.59 -31.88 -1.50
CA SER A 624 -4.67 -32.80 -0.81
C SER A 624 -3.26 -32.60 -1.32
N ARG A 625 -2.25 -32.93 -0.51
CA ARG A 625 -0.87 -33.03 -1.00
C ARG A 625 -0.63 -34.38 -1.65
N VAL A 626 0.02 -34.36 -2.82
CA VAL A 626 0.41 -35.55 -3.58
C VAL A 626 1.92 -35.60 -3.73
N GLU A 627 2.48 -36.80 -3.55
CA GLU A 627 3.89 -37.12 -3.76
C GLU A 627 4.05 -38.00 -5.01
N HIS A 628 5.07 -37.72 -5.83
CA HIS A 628 5.35 -38.45 -7.06
C HIS A 628 6.86 -38.66 -7.27
N ARG A 629 7.23 -39.51 -8.23
CA ARG A 629 8.65 -39.90 -8.49
C ARG A 629 9.31 -39.13 -9.65
N GLY A 630 8.78 -37.98 -10.04
CA GLY A 630 9.27 -37.18 -11.18
C GLY A 630 9.19 -37.85 -12.56
N ALA A 631 8.48 -38.97 -12.70
CA ALA A 631 8.42 -39.74 -13.94
C ALA A 631 7.17 -39.43 -14.78
N GLY A 632 7.29 -39.58 -16.11
CA GLY A 632 6.15 -39.46 -17.04
C GLY A 632 5.56 -38.05 -17.04
N VAL A 633 4.24 -37.96 -16.87
CA VAL A 633 3.53 -36.66 -16.89
C VAL A 633 3.94 -35.72 -15.75
N PHE A 634 4.61 -36.24 -14.72
CA PHE A 634 5.09 -35.47 -13.58
C PHE A 634 6.52 -34.92 -13.74
N GLU A 635 7.15 -35.10 -14.91
CA GLU A 635 8.52 -34.60 -15.15
C GLU A 635 8.60 -33.07 -14.93
N GLY A 636 9.55 -32.64 -14.07
CA GLY A 636 9.80 -31.24 -13.77
C GLY A 636 8.78 -30.58 -12.83
N LEU A 637 7.77 -31.30 -12.33
CA LEU A 637 6.87 -30.81 -11.28
C LEU A 637 7.54 -30.92 -9.88
N PRO A 638 7.14 -30.11 -8.89
CA PRO A 638 7.63 -30.24 -7.52
C PRO A 638 7.28 -31.62 -6.93
N GLU A 639 8.24 -32.30 -6.30
CA GLU A 639 8.07 -33.67 -5.75
C GLU A 639 6.80 -33.85 -4.91
N ARG A 640 6.40 -32.78 -4.20
CA ARG A 640 5.15 -32.67 -3.47
C ARG A 640 4.42 -31.38 -3.86
N PHE A 641 3.16 -31.50 -4.29
CA PHE A 641 2.32 -30.34 -4.62
C PHE A 641 0.84 -30.55 -4.27
N LYS A 642 0.09 -29.45 -4.22
CA LYS A 642 -1.34 -29.43 -3.88
C LYS A 642 -2.19 -29.72 -5.12
N VAL A 643 -3.20 -30.59 -4.97
CA VAL A 643 -4.13 -30.96 -6.05
C VAL A 643 -5.58 -30.89 -5.60
N GLY A 644 -6.48 -30.62 -6.55
CA GLY A 644 -7.94 -30.72 -6.35
C GLY A 644 -8.49 -32.12 -6.57
N ARG A 645 -9.24 -32.64 -5.59
CA ARG A 645 -9.94 -33.92 -5.66
C ARG A 645 -11.45 -33.71 -5.78
N TYR A 646 -12.06 -34.42 -6.73
CA TYR A 646 -13.50 -34.48 -6.96
C TYR A 646 -13.96 -35.93 -7.18
N HIS A 647 -13.60 -36.84 -6.26
CA HIS A 647 -13.90 -38.25 -6.41
C HIS A 647 -14.33 -38.92 -5.10
N SER A 648 -15.24 -39.88 -5.24
CA SER A 648 -15.61 -40.83 -4.18
C SER A 648 -14.99 -42.19 -4.41
N LEU A 649 -14.73 -42.55 -5.66
CA LEU A 649 -14.13 -43.82 -6.05
C LEU A 649 -12.61 -43.68 -6.12
N TYR A 650 -11.90 -44.76 -5.83
CA TYR A 650 -10.45 -44.80 -5.95
C TYR A 650 -9.97 -46.22 -6.32
N ALA A 651 -8.80 -46.31 -6.93
CA ALA A 651 -8.17 -47.60 -7.23
C ALA A 651 -7.65 -48.26 -5.95
N ILE A 652 -8.02 -49.51 -5.69
CA ILE A 652 -7.58 -50.25 -4.50
C ILE A 652 -6.13 -50.72 -4.73
N PRO A 653 -5.14 -50.29 -3.92
CA PRO A 653 -3.74 -50.64 -4.13
C PRO A 653 -3.47 -52.15 -4.22
N GLU A 654 -4.12 -52.95 -3.37
CA GLU A 654 -3.96 -54.41 -3.31
C GLU A 654 -4.55 -55.14 -4.51
N ARG A 655 -5.42 -54.47 -5.27
CA ARG A 655 -6.10 -55.01 -6.46
C ARG A 655 -5.62 -54.35 -7.74
N LEU A 656 -4.51 -53.62 -7.71
CA LEU A 656 -3.94 -53.00 -8.91
C LEU A 656 -3.21 -54.06 -9.75
N PRO A 657 -3.52 -54.19 -11.05
CA PRO A 657 -2.88 -55.18 -11.92
C PRO A 657 -1.39 -54.86 -12.10
N ALA A 658 -0.56 -55.91 -12.22
CA ALA A 658 0.90 -55.76 -12.30
C ALA A 658 1.40 -54.96 -13.51
N CYS A 659 0.58 -54.83 -14.56
CA CYS A 659 0.88 -54.03 -15.75
C CYS A 659 0.78 -52.51 -15.50
N LEU A 660 0.16 -52.08 -14.40
CA LEU A 660 0.07 -50.68 -13.98
C LEU A 660 1.07 -50.41 -12.84
N GLU A 661 1.83 -49.34 -13.01
CA GLU A 661 2.73 -48.79 -12.01
C GLU A 661 2.12 -47.54 -11.37
N VAL A 662 2.18 -47.43 -10.05
CA VAL A 662 1.75 -46.23 -9.31
C VAL A 662 2.81 -45.15 -9.45
N THR A 663 2.42 -44.00 -10.00
CA THR A 663 3.33 -42.86 -10.25
C THR A 663 3.17 -41.73 -9.24
N ALA A 664 2.02 -41.63 -8.58
CA ALA A 664 1.76 -40.63 -7.54
C ALA A 664 0.77 -41.14 -6.48
N THR A 665 0.92 -40.69 -5.23
CA THR A 665 0.05 -41.05 -4.09
C THR A 665 -0.23 -39.81 -3.23
N SER A 666 -1.43 -39.70 -2.67
CA SER A 666 -1.77 -38.64 -1.71
C SER A 666 -1.38 -38.99 -0.28
N GLU A 667 -1.40 -37.98 0.60
CA GLU A 667 -1.08 -38.11 2.03
C GLU A 667 -1.95 -39.12 2.80
N ASP A 668 -3.19 -39.37 2.33
CA ASP A 668 -4.11 -40.39 2.85
C ASP A 668 -3.92 -41.78 2.21
N GLY A 669 -2.84 -41.99 1.45
CA GLY A 669 -2.46 -43.29 0.87
C GLY A 669 -3.23 -43.68 -0.40
N VAL A 670 -4.02 -42.76 -0.98
CA VAL A 670 -4.81 -43.03 -2.18
C VAL A 670 -3.95 -42.87 -3.44
N ILE A 671 -4.10 -43.79 -4.39
CA ILE A 671 -3.41 -43.73 -5.69
C ILE A 671 -3.88 -42.50 -6.47
N MET A 672 -2.93 -41.63 -6.83
CA MET A 672 -3.18 -40.36 -7.52
C MET A 672 -2.67 -40.33 -8.96
N GLY A 673 -1.79 -41.27 -9.33
CA GLY A 673 -1.30 -41.42 -10.69
C GLY A 673 -0.96 -42.88 -10.99
N VAL A 674 -1.26 -43.32 -12.19
CA VAL A 674 -0.89 -44.65 -12.71
C VAL A 674 -0.33 -44.55 -14.11
N ARG A 675 0.61 -45.43 -14.45
CA ARG A 675 1.18 -45.56 -15.79
C ARG A 675 1.27 -47.03 -16.18
N HIS A 676 0.91 -47.36 -17.42
CA HIS A 676 1.09 -48.71 -17.93
C HIS A 676 2.58 -48.95 -18.26
N ARG A 677 3.10 -50.12 -17.89
CA ARG A 677 4.54 -50.45 -18.05
C ARG A 677 4.99 -50.53 -19.52
N GLU A 678 4.12 -51.06 -20.39
CA GLU A 678 4.44 -51.30 -21.81
C GLU A 678 3.70 -50.37 -22.79
N LEU A 679 2.38 -50.19 -22.61
CA LEU A 679 1.53 -49.35 -23.47
C LEU A 679 1.65 -47.85 -23.14
N PRO A 680 1.42 -46.94 -24.12
CA PRO A 680 1.46 -45.49 -23.93
C PRO A 680 0.20 -44.97 -23.22
N ILE A 681 -0.05 -45.43 -22.00
CA ILE A 681 -1.22 -45.12 -21.19
C ILE A 681 -0.77 -44.58 -19.83
N GLU A 682 -1.25 -43.41 -19.46
CA GLU A 682 -1.00 -42.78 -18.16
C GLU A 682 -2.27 -42.08 -17.68
N ALA A 683 -2.48 -41.98 -16.37
CA ALA A 683 -3.67 -41.35 -15.84
C ALA A 683 -3.45 -40.76 -14.46
N VAL A 684 -4.27 -39.79 -14.08
CA VAL A 684 -4.28 -39.15 -12.75
C VAL A 684 -5.69 -39.15 -12.15
N GLN A 685 -5.78 -39.27 -10.82
CA GLN A 685 -7.05 -39.32 -10.10
C GLN A 685 -7.55 -37.93 -9.72
N PHE A 686 -6.63 -37.01 -9.45
CA PHE A 686 -6.95 -35.60 -9.18
C PHE A 686 -7.26 -34.85 -10.49
N HIS A 687 -7.71 -33.61 -10.37
CA HIS A 687 -8.10 -32.75 -11.50
C HIS A 687 -7.00 -31.71 -11.78
N PRO A 688 -6.19 -31.87 -12.84
CA PRO A 688 -5.17 -30.90 -13.23
C PRO A 688 -5.76 -29.51 -13.54
N GLU A 689 -6.97 -29.47 -14.07
CA GLU A 689 -7.69 -28.26 -14.47
C GLU A 689 -8.32 -27.49 -13.30
N SER A 690 -8.31 -28.05 -12.08
CA SER A 690 -8.96 -27.43 -10.93
C SER A 690 -8.19 -26.21 -10.44
N ILE A 691 -8.94 -25.20 -9.95
CA ILE A 691 -8.39 -24.05 -9.23
C ILE A 691 -7.48 -24.47 -8.05
N LEU A 692 -7.77 -25.63 -7.45
CA LEU A 692 -6.99 -26.19 -6.34
C LEU A 692 -5.62 -26.77 -6.76
N THR A 693 -5.40 -26.97 -8.07
CA THR A 693 -4.16 -27.48 -8.68
C THR A 693 -3.39 -26.39 -9.44
N LEU A 694 -3.83 -25.12 -9.34
CA LEU A 694 -3.21 -23.98 -10.06
C LEU A 694 -1.86 -23.54 -9.51
N GLU A 695 -1.49 -23.99 -8.30
CA GLU A 695 -0.24 -23.59 -7.68
C GLU A 695 0.95 -23.90 -8.60
N GLN A 696 1.73 -22.87 -8.95
CA GLN A 696 2.87 -22.93 -9.88
C GLN A 696 2.53 -23.50 -11.28
N ASP A 697 1.28 -23.33 -11.74
CA ASP A 697 0.76 -23.89 -12.99
C ASP A 697 0.95 -25.41 -13.11
N CYS A 698 1.03 -26.15 -11.99
CA CYS A 698 1.35 -27.58 -12.01
C CYS A 698 0.39 -28.38 -12.89
N GLY A 699 -0.90 -28.06 -12.83
CA GLY A 699 -1.92 -28.67 -13.69
C GLY A 699 -1.68 -28.48 -15.18
N LEU A 700 -1.40 -27.24 -15.62
CA LEU A 700 -1.11 -26.95 -17.03
C LEU A 700 0.20 -27.59 -17.49
N ARG A 701 1.25 -27.54 -16.67
CA ARG A 701 2.55 -28.18 -16.95
C ARG A 701 2.43 -29.70 -17.07
N LEU A 702 1.58 -30.32 -16.26
CA LEU A 702 1.24 -31.74 -16.37
C LEU A 702 0.60 -32.03 -17.74
N ILE A 703 -0.34 -31.19 -18.19
CA ILE A 703 -0.96 -31.30 -19.51
C ILE A 703 0.05 -31.04 -20.65
N GLU A 704 0.97 -30.09 -20.50
CA GLU A 704 2.08 -29.88 -21.44
C GLU A 704 2.93 -31.15 -21.56
N ASN A 705 3.23 -31.81 -20.44
CA ASN A 705 3.94 -33.09 -20.43
C ASN A 705 3.15 -34.21 -21.12
N VAL A 706 1.84 -34.31 -20.88
CA VAL A 706 0.96 -35.27 -21.57
C VAL A 706 1.09 -35.11 -23.09
N VAL A 707 0.92 -33.88 -23.59
CA VAL A 707 0.96 -33.61 -25.04
C VAL A 707 2.37 -33.81 -25.60
N ARG A 708 3.42 -33.41 -24.86
CA ARG A 708 4.82 -33.62 -25.27
C ARG A 708 5.20 -35.09 -25.38
N LEU A 709 4.79 -35.92 -24.40
CA LEU A 709 5.18 -37.32 -24.31
C LEU A 709 4.34 -38.22 -25.23
N TYR A 710 3.05 -37.92 -25.36
CA TYR A 710 2.08 -38.80 -26.02
C TYR A 710 1.49 -38.24 -27.32
N GLY A 711 1.66 -36.95 -27.61
CA GLY A 711 1.02 -36.29 -28.77
C GLY A 711 1.68 -36.56 -30.13
N ARG A 712 2.87 -37.17 -30.19
CA ARG A 712 3.53 -37.49 -31.46
C ARG A 712 3.71 -39.00 -31.59
N ARG A 713 2.97 -39.63 -32.50
CA ARG A 713 3.22 -41.02 -32.91
C ARG A 713 4.71 -41.21 -33.21
N ARG A 714 5.38 -42.13 -32.50
CA ARG A 714 6.65 -42.70 -33.00
C ARG A 714 6.29 -43.41 -34.31
N LYS A 715 6.55 -42.80 -35.46
CA LYS A 715 6.47 -43.51 -36.74
C LYS A 715 7.37 -44.74 -36.62
N PRO A 716 6.92 -45.95 -37.00
CA PRO A 716 7.80 -47.10 -37.06
C PRO A 716 9.00 -46.74 -37.93
N ALA A 717 10.22 -47.06 -37.49
CA ALA A 717 11.40 -46.97 -38.34
C ALA A 717 11.13 -47.85 -39.56
N THR A 718 10.98 -47.24 -40.73
CA THR A 718 10.96 -47.95 -42.01
C THR A 718 12.27 -48.74 -42.12
N ARG A 719 12.16 -50.06 -42.06
CA ARG A 719 13.22 -51.00 -42.46
C ARG A 719 13.46 -50.93 -43.95
#